data_AF-A0A836CJU0-F1
#
_entry.id   AF-A0A836CJU0-F1
#
_cell.length_a   1.000
_cell.length_b   1.000
_cell.length_c   1.000
_cell.angle_alpha   90.00
_cell.angle_beta   90.00
_cell.angle_gamma   90.00
#
_symmetry.space_group_name_H-M   'P 1'
#
loop_
_entity.id
_entity.type
_entity.pdbx_description
1 polymer ?
#
loop_
_entity_poly.entity_id
_entity_poly.type
_entity_poly.pdbx_seq_one_letter_code
_entity_poly.pdbx_strand_id
1 'polypeptide(L)'
;MYSPQFQWPALERCFSISSFGSYNGRLPALPEGLRHLRLPRSFNGHVELPRGLRHLILGQAYKQELPHLPQAVVVCLHTYEVRSDCLRVRWWRCKPLIHKRLLDLRPPCCTARHLSSHELPRLHTSLTGDLEQLPPPSRGPLKWYNCGPTVYDAAHLGHARTYVSLDVLRRLLTDHFGYRILYAMGVTDVDDKIIARAREGGATGADWGPYASLARRWEASFMEDMDTLGVQRPDAVLRVTEHMDAIHDYVERLLHLGAAYKVEGPQGGVYFSVTSLGAGYGKLGNSGTVEVDASAPAVPASSAAPTESAKRDPADFALWKAAKEGEPSWDSPFGRGRPGWHIECSAMTHALFGSDLDVHTGGIDLKFPHHTNEIAQCDAHASRGLCCAPPPSPPHTGTAAEPPNTRGIIGAPNPDARSGGQQGGEWCRHWLHTGHVHIEGLKMSKSLKNFITVKEYIEAHGGGAVQASQDFRIFCLMHRYTAPVTFSYTKIAEAGAVRARFQRFFSMAAHVGANAAALRRWGAEEADLHAKLADCTQQVHGALGCDADTPAALRLLQELSAAACKYADVRGASAVPEPVLSCARYVERVLSAMGLALGGQGGGGDAERLEGVMNCVIEFRSELRNRALAEAPAGNALRGGVLSLCDDVRNRGLPRAGVVLEDTKDGGARWFKADPKTDAAVEAVKPAASREPTTAAAPLVPVTELFKQGDYADLYCAWDDDGMPTHDKAGEPLSKNARKKLLKAAQKHAKRLQAGPELPSQ
;
A
#
# COMPACT_ATOMS: atom_id res chain seq x y z
N MET A 1 -28.24 35.58 -7.25
CA MET A 1 -27.72 36.63 -6.33
C MET A 1 -26.69 35.97 -5.44
N TYR A 2 -25.42 36.38 -5.51
CA TYR A 2 -24.32 35.76 -4.76
C TYR A 2 -24.16 36.47 -3.40
N SER A 3 -24.11 35.69 -2.32
CA SER A 3 -23.84 36.17 -0.96
C SER A 3 -22.39 36.66 -0.83
N PRO A 4 -22.13 37.84 -0.22
CA PRO A 4 -20.81 38.48 -0.21
C PRO A 4 -19.91 38.09 0.98
N GLN A 5 -20.04 36.91 1.58
CA GLN A 5 -19.08 36.41 2.59
C GLN A 5 -18.93 34.88 2.49
N PHE A 6 -18.08 34.42 1.57
CA PHE A 6 -17.62 33.03 1.56
C PHE A 6 -16.58 32.84 2.69
N GLN A 7 -16.93 32.08 3.72
CA GLN A 7 -15.99 31.63 4.74
C GLN A 7 -15.32 30.33 4.29
N TRP A 8 -14.00 30.27 4.36
CA TRP A 8 -13.23 29.07 4.03
C TRP A 8 -13.60 27.92 4.96
N PRO A 9 -14.02 26.74 4.46
CA PRO A 9 -14.16 25.56 5.31
C PRO A 9 -12.79 25.18 5.90
N ALA A 10 -12.78 24.73 7.17
CA ALA A 10 -11.59 24.32 7.90
C ALA A 10 -10.96 23.04 7.31
N LEU A 11 -10.27 23.17 6.18
CA LEU A 11 -9.56 22.09 5.51
C LEU A 11 -8.18 22.61 5.08
N GLU A 12 -7.19 22.46 5.97
CA GLU A 12 -5.94 23.22 5.90
C GLU A 12 -4.92 22.74 4.84
N ARG A 13 -5.18 21.73 3.99
CA ARG A 13 -4.09 21.14 3.17
C ARG A 13 -4.34 20.93 1.68
N CYS A 14 -5.55 20.60 1.22
CA CYS A 14 -5.86 20.39 -0.20
C CYS A 14 -7.19 21.06 -0.60
N PHE A 15 -7.20 21.81 -1.71
CA PHE A 15 -8.41 22.49 -2.19
C PHE A 15 -8.58 22.40 -3.71
N SER A 16 -9.80 22.10 -4.16
CA SER A 16 -10.21 22.11 -5.56
C SER A 16 -11.41 23.04 -5.73
N ILE A 17 -11.33 23.98 -6.67
CA ILE A 17 -12.44 24.91 -7.00
C ILE A 17 -13.47 24.26 -7.93
N SER A 18 -13.29 22.99 -8.30
CA SER A 18 -14.25 22.24 -9.13
C SER A 18 -15.67 22.19 -8.58
N SER A 19 -15.86 22.46 -7.28
CA SER A 19 -17.15 22.52 -6.59
C SER A 19 -18.08 23.67 -7.04
N PHE A 20 -17.60 24.62 -7.86
CA PHE A 20 -18.36 25.84 -8.22
C PHE A 20 -18.72 25.97 -9.72
N GLY A 21 -18.64 24.89 -10.50
CA GLY A 21 -18.95 24.95 -11.94
C GLY A 21 -18.01 25.91 -12.71
N SER A 22 -18.53 26.59 -13.73
CA SER A 22 -17.83 27.55 -14.59
C SER A 22 -17.48 28.87 -13.91
N TYR A 23 -17.04 28.82 -12.65
CA TYR A 23 -16.62 29.97 -11.88
C TYR A 23 -15.40 30.64 -12.51
N ASN A 24 -15.51 31.95 -12.76
CA ASN A 24 -14.44 32.80 -13.31
C ASN A 24 -14.31 34.13 -12.53
N GLY A 25 -14.79 34.14 -11.27
CA GLY A 25 -14.74 35.31 -10.39
C GLY A 25 -13.38 35.48 -9.69
N ARG A 26 -13.20 36.61 -8.99
CA ARG A 26 -12.03 36.87 -8.15
C ARG A 26 -12.05 35.93 -6.93
N LEU A 27 -10.99 35.16 -6.75
CA LEU A 27 -10.88 34.29 -5.58
C LEU A 27 -10.64 35.10 -4.30
N PRO A 28 -11.22 34.69 -3.16
CA PRO A 28 -10.81 35.22 -1.86
C PRO A 28 -9.35 34.85 -1.57
N ALA A 29 -8.75 35.49 -0.55
CA ALA A 29 -7.37 35.20 -0.13
C ALA A 29 -7.23 33.73 0.30
N LEU A 30 -6.34 32.98 -0.36
CA LEU A 30 -6.12 31.56 -0.10
C LEU A 30 -5.50 31.34 1.30
N PRO A 31 -5.84 30.26 2.02
CA PRO A 31 -5.23 29.94 3.30
C PRO A 31 -3.71 29.70 3.18
N GLU A 32 -2.88 30.25 4.07
CA GLU A 32 -1.42 30.02 4.08
C GLU A 32 -1.02 28.54 4.26
N GLY A 33 -1.88 27.74 4.90
CA GLY A 33 -1.67 26.30 5.08
C GLY A 33 -1.84 25.48 3.78
N LEU A 34 -2.47 26.04 2.75
CA LEU A 34 -2.85 25.33 1.54
C LEU A 34 -1.62 24.79 0.79
N ARG A 35 -1.59 23.46 0.56
CA ARG A 35 -0.50 22.78 -0.15
C ARG A 35 -0.86 22.41 -1.58
N HIS A 36 -2.14 22.22 -1.91
CA HIS A 36 -2.59 21.81 -3.25
C HIS A 36 -3.75 22.69 -3.72
N LEU A 37 -3.65 23.26 -4.92
CA LEU A 37 -4.68 24.09 -5.54
C LEU A 37 -5.01 23.60 -6.96
N ARG A 38 -6.30 23.33 -7.23
CA ARG A 38 -6.81 23.02 -8.58
C ARG A 38 -7.84 24.05 -9.04
N LEU A 39 -7.55 24.71 -10.17
CA LEU A 39 -8.45 25.64 -10.85
C LEU A 39 -9.25 24.92 -11.95
N PRO A 40 -10.55 25.20 -12.13
CA PRO A 40 -11.38 24.51 -13.11
C PRO A 40 -11.04 24.94 -14.55
N ARG A 41 -11.45 24.13 -15.53
CA ARG A 41 -11.10 24.29 -16.96
C ARG A 41 -11.36 25.71 -17.50
N SER A 42 -12.44 26.37 -17.07
CA SER A 42 -12.87 27.69 -17.55
C SER A 42 -12.33 28.88 -16.73
N PHE A 43 -11.56 28.64 -15.68
CA PHE A 43 -11.09 29.71 -14.79
C PHE A 43 -9.94 30.49 -15.42
N ASN A 44 -10.05 31.82 -15.40
CA ASN A 44 -9.08 32.79 -15.90
C ASN A 44 -8.99 34.04 -14.99
N GLY A 45 -9.40 33.91 -13.72
CA GLY A 45 -9.30 34.98 -12.73
C GLY A 45 -7.87 35.15 -12.18
N HIS A 46 -7.56 36.31 -11.60
CA HIS A 46 -6.31 36.51 -10.89
C HIS A 46 -6.27 35.68 -9.59
N VAL A 47 -5.10 35.12 -9.26
CA VAL A 47 -4.90 34.30 -8.05
C VAL A 47 -3.60 34.69 -7.38
N GLU A 48 -3.64 34.94 -6.07
CA GLU A 48 -2.44 35.06 -5.25
C GLU A 48 -2.16 33.72 -4.57
N LEU A 49 -0.97 33.17 -4.78
CA LEU A 49 -0.60 31.84 -4.30
C LEU A 49 0.02 31.92 -2.90
N PRO A 50 -0.37 31.04 -1.95
CA PRO A 50 0.25 30.99 -0.64
C PRO A 50 1.69 30.47 -0.76
N ARG A 51 2.60 30.98 0.09
CA ARG A 51 4.03 30.61 0.05
C ARG A 51 4.25 29.10 0.28
N GLY A 52 3.32 28.48 1.00
CA GLY A 52 3.34 27.07 1.32
C GLY A 52 2.88 26.12 0.22
N LEU A 53 2.42 26.61 -0.93
CA LEU A 53 1.83 25.77 -1.98
C LEU A 53 2.87 24.83 -2.60
N ARG A 54 2.52 23.55 -2.72
CA ARG A 54 3.35 22.47 -3.27
C ARG A 54 2.84 21.97 -4.61
N HIS A 55 1.54 22.06 -4.89
CA HIS A 55 0.97 21.61 -6.16
C HIS A 55 -0.07 22.59 -6.70
N LEU A 56 0.05 22.92 -7.99
CA LEU A 56 -0.84 23.83 -8.70
C LEU A 56 -1.31 23.20 -10.01
N ILE A 57 -2.62 23.07 -10.18
CA ILE A 57 -3.23 22.61 -11.44
C ILE A 57 -4.05 23.75 -12.02
N LEU A 58 -3.63 24.26 -13.18
CA LEU A 58 -4.32 25.34 -13.89
C LEU A 58 -5.29 24.76 -14.92
N GLY A 59 -6.49 25.34 -14.98
CA GLY A 59 -7.46 25.03 -16.02
C GLY A 59 -6.98 25.45 -17.42
N GLN A 60 -7.55 24.86 -18.46
CA GLN A 60 -7.16 25.12 -19.86
C GLN A 60 -7.38 26.57 -20.32
N ALA A 61 -8.33 27.30 -19.71
CA ALA A 61 -8.64 28.68 -20.06
C ALA A 61 -7.81 29.73 -19.31
N TYR A 62 -6.87 29.31 -18.44
CA TYR A 62 -6.07 30.23 -17.62
C TYR A 62 -5.04 30.99 -18.46
N LYS A 63 -5.09 32.32 -18.44
CA LYS A 63 -4.28 33.23 -19.27
C LYS A 63 -3.59 34.33 -18.45
N GLN A 64 -3.80 34.39 -17.14
CA GLN A 64 -3.19 35.41 -16.28
C GLN A 64 -1.73 35.08 -15.98
N GLU A 65 -0.92 36.11 -15.72
CA GLU A 65 0.45 35.95 -15.22
C GLU A 65 0.39 35.62 -13.71
N LEU A 66 1.22 34.68 -13.27
CA LEU A 66 1.37 34.36 -11.84
C LEU A 66 2.77 34.80 -11.40
N PRO A 67 2.88 35.98 -10.77
CA PRO A 67 4.14 36.41 -10.16
C PRO A 67 4.40 35.64 -8.86
N HIS A 68 5.68 35.39 -8.56
CA HIS A 68 6.12 34.79 -7.29
C HIS A 68 5.65 33.35 -7.05
N LEU A 69 5.98 32.45 -7.99
CA LEU A 69 5.79 31.02 -7.76
C LEU A 69 6.59 30.54 -6.54
N PRO A 70 6.00 29.77 -5.60
CA PRO A 70 6.75 29.15 -4.52
C PRO A 70 7.86 28.23 -5.06
N GLN A 71 9.06 28.27 -4.48
CA GLN A 71 10.27 27.57 -4.97
C GLN A 71 10.11 26.05 -5.17
N ALA A 72 9.11 25.43 -4.55
CA ALA A 72 8.88 23.98 -4.56
C ALA A 72 7.48 23.60 -5.04
N VAL A 73 6.81 24.47 -5.80
CA VAL A 73 5.51 24.17 -6.38
C VAL A 73 5.68 23.34 -7.67
N VAL A 74 5.02 22.19 -7.74
CA VAL A 74 4.86 21.39 -8.95
C VAL A 74 3.62 21.89 -9.69
N VAL A 75 3.80 22.38 -10.92
CA VAL A 75 2.69 22.84 -11.76
C VAL A 75 2.41 21.80 -12.85
N CYS A 76 1.20 21.24 -12.89
CA CYS A 76 0.78 20.35 -13.97
C CYS A 76 0.25 21.18 -15.15
N LEU A 77 1.00 21.21 -16.25
CA LEU A 77 0.77 22.11 -17.38
C LEU A 77 0.12 21.36 -18.54
N HIS A 78 -0.88 21.99 -19.16
CA HIS A 78 -1.35 21.57 -20.48
C HIS A 78 -0.66 22.33 -21.62
N THR A 79 -0.10 23.54 -21.43
CA THR A 79 0.62 24.32 -22.49
C THR A 79 1.33 25.61 -21.97
N TYR A 80 2.19 25.57 -20.94
CA TYR A 80 2.73 26.81 -20.32
C TYR A 80 4.27 26.87 -20.23
N GLU A 81 4.86 28.07 -20.22
CA GLU A 81 6.30 28.34 -20.00
C GLU A 81 6.54 28.75 -18.54
N VAL A 82 7.42 28.04 -17.84
CA VAL A 82 7.81 28.34 -16.45
C VAL A 82 9.22 28.95 -16.45
N ARG A 83 9.37 30.11 -15.81
CA ARG A 83 10.67 30.68 -15.46
C ARG A 83 10.83 30.63 -13.94
N SER A 84 12.07 30.70 -13.47
CA SER A 84 12.51 30.44 -12.07
C SER A 84 11.63 31.03 -10.95
N ASP A 85 10.86 32.09 -11.23
CA ASP A 85 10.03 32.83 -10.29
C ASP A 85 8.65 33.27 -10.84
N CYS A 86 8.30 32.96 -12.09
CA CYS A 86 7.04 33.38 -12.71
C CYS A 86 6.49 32.38 -13.75
N LEU A 87 5.16 32.31 -13.88
CA LEU A 87 4.47 31.58 -14.96
C LEU A 87 3.91 32.55 -16.00
N ARG A 88 4.30 32.42 -17.28
CA ARG A 88 3.73 33.19 -18.39
C ARG A 88 3.05 32.29 -19.42
N VAL A 89 1.86 32.69 -19.83
CA VAL A 89 1.09 32.03 -20.89
C VAL A 89 1.49 32.62 -22.25
N ARG A 90 2.08 31.81 -23.14
CA ARG A 90 2.36 32.19 -24.53
C ARG A 90 1.69 31.22 -25.51
N TRP A 91 1.05 31.76 -26.53
CA TRP A 91 0.53 30.98 -27.66
C TRP A 91 1.67 30.58 -28.61
N TRP A 92 1.84 29.29 -28.86
CA TRP A 92 2.62 28.80 -30.00
C TRP A 92 1.95 27.59 -30.67
N ARG A 93 1.73 27.70 -31.99
CA ARG A 93 1.38 26.59 -32.89
C ARG A 93 2.61 25.68 -33.07
N CYS A 94 2.39 24.36 -33.07
CA CYS A 94 3.36 23.27 -33.03
C CYS A 94 4.55 23.32 -34.03
N LYS A 95 5.76 22.97 -33.55
CA LYS A 95 6.65 21.88 -34.02
C LYS A 95 7.90 21.73 -33.09
N PRO A 96 8.59 20.57 -33.07
CA PRO A 96 9.26 20.02 -31.89
C PRO A 96 10.72 20.45 -31.76
N LEU A 97 11.05 21.26 -30.76
CA LEU A 97 12.44 21.62 -30.45
C LEU A 97 12.63 22.06 -28.99
N ILE A 98 12.11 21.30 -28.01
CA ILE A 98 12.45 21.51 -26.60
C ILE A 98 12.63 20.16 -25.91
N HIS A 99 13.75 19.49 -26.21
CA HIS A 99 14.19 18.32 -25.46
C HIS A 99 15.50 18.57 -24.69
N LYS A 100 15.99 19.82 -24.61
CA LYS A 100 17.37 20.12 -24.18
C LYS A 100 17.56 21.14 -23.05
N ARG A 101 16.50 21.69 -22.43
CA ARG A 101 16.66 22.71 -21.36
C ARG A 101 15.89 22.48 -20.06
N LEU A 102 15.23 21.33 -19.90
CA LEU A 102 14.62 20.92 -18.62
C LEU A 102 15.48 19.91 -17.83
N LEU A 103 16.69 19.60 -18.30
CA LEU A 103 17.64 18.69 -17.65
C LEU A 103 18.60 19.37 -16.65
N ASP A 104 18.54 20.70 -16.51
CA ASP A 104 19.54 21.48 -15.76
C ASP A 104 19.10 21.93 -14.35
N LEU A 105 17.94 21.49 -13.86
CA LEU A 105 17.58 21.63 -12.44
C LEU A 105 17.93 20.33 -11.70
N ARG A 106 19.23 20.11 -11.48
CA ARG A 106 19.72 19.08 -10.55
C ARG A 106 19.73 19.63 -9.13
N PRO A 107 19.24 18.89 -8.12
CA PRO A 107 19.62 19.14 -6.74
C PRO A 107 21.12 18.82 -6.55
N PRO A 108 21.81 19.47 -5.60
CA PRO A 108 23.22 19.20 -5.34
C PRO A 108 23.40 17.83 -4.65
N CYS A 109 24.40 17.09 -5.14
CA CYS A 109 25.01 15.86 -4.60
C CYS A 109 24.03 14.79 -4.06
N CYS A 110 23.69 13.73 -4.80
CA CYS A 110 24.62 12.68 -5.26
C CYS A 110 24.06 11.99 -6.52
N THR A 111 24.92 11.86 -7.54
CA THR A 111 24.80 11.05 -8.76
C THR A 111 23.44 10.40 -9.03
N ALA A 112 22.62 11.00 -9.90
CA ALA A 112 21.71 10.23 -10.73
C ALA A 112 22.59 9.34 -11.62
N ARG A 113 22.93 8.12 -11.15
CA ARG A 113 23.55 7.11 -12.00
C ARG A 113 22.56 6.86 -13.14
N HIS A 114 23.04 6.94 -14.38
CA HIS A 114 22.36 6.26 -15.47
C HIS A 114 22.41 4.77 -15.13
N LEU A 115 21.34 4.24 -14.53
CA LEU A 115 21.18 2.81 -14.33
C LEU A 115 21.17 2.16 -15.70
N SER A 116 22.06 1.19 -15.91
CA SER A 116 22.03 0.36 -17.10
C SER A 116 20.74 -0.46 -17.14
N SER A 117 20.32 -0.95 -18.32
CA SER A 117 19.11 -1.77 -18.44
C SER A 117 19.16 -3.03 -17.58
N HIS A 118 20.34 -3.54 -17.22
CA HIS A 118 20.51 -4.70 -16.34
C HIS A 118 20.40 -4.37 -14.84
N GLU A 119 20.39 -3.09 -14.47
CA GLU A 119 20.30 -2.61 -13.08
C GLU A 119 18.90 -2.10 -12.71
N LEU A 120 17.94 -2.13 -13.63
CA LEU A 120 16.58 -1.70 -13.35
C LEU A 120 15.79 -2.79 -12.61
N PRO A 121 14.92 -2.39 -11.67
CA PRO A 121 14.12 -3.33 -10.90
C PRO A 121 13.17 -4.11 -11.83
N ARG A 122 13.09 -5.41 -11.60
CA ARG A 122 12.12 -6.32 -12.21
C ARG A 122 11.11 -6.73 -11.15
N LEU A 123 9.83 -6.64 -11.44
CA LEU A 123 8.74 -7.00 -10.52
C LEU A 123 7.87 -8.08 -11.16
N HIS A 124 7.35 -8.98 -10.34
CA HIS A 124 6.40 -9.98 -10.80
C HIS A 124 5.08 -9.30 -11.16
N THR A 125 4.66 -9.40 -12.43
CA THR A 125 3.35 -8.91 -12.87
C THR A 125 2.38 -10.07 -12.98
N SER A 126 1.18 -9.89 -12.44
CA SER A 126 0.13 -10.91 -12.48
C SER A 126 -0.49 -11.08 -13.87
N LEU A 127 -0.22 -10.14 -14.79
CA LEU A 127 -0.72 -10.19 -16.16
C LEU A 127 -0.04 -11.28 -16.98
N THR A 128 1.28 -11.42 -16.84
CA THR A 128 2.06 -12.45 -17.55
C THR A 128 2.48 -13.61 -16.63
N GLY A 129 2.53 -13.38 -15.31
CA GLY A 129 3.07 -14.34 -14.34
C GLY A 129 4.60 -14.33 -14.27
N ASP A 130 5.26 -13.42 -14.99
CA ASP A 130 6.70 -13.34 -15.11
C ASP A 130 7.27 -12.10 -14.40
N LEU A 131 8.60 -12.10 -14.23
CA LEU A 131 9.36 -10.94 -13.79
C LEU A 131 9.59 -9.97 -14.94
N GLU A 132 8.99 -8.79 -14.85
CA GLU A 132 9.11 -7.76 -15.87
C GLU A 132 9.82 -6.51 -15.38
N GLN A 133 10.61 -5.94 -16.26
CA GLN A 133 11.36 -4.72 -16.02
C GLN A 133 10.45 -3.50 -16.03
N LEU A 134 10.53 -2.67 -14.99
CA LEU A 134 9.82 -1.39 -14.97
C LEU A 134 10.39 -0.42 -16.02
N PRO A 135 9.57 0.54 -16.52
CA PRO A 135 10.07 1.60 -17.39
C PRO A 135 11.28 2.32 -16.77
N PRO A 136 12.27 2.78 -17.55
CA PRO A 136 13.43 3.45 -16.99
C PRO A 136 13.03 4.81 -16.37
N PRO A 137 13.66 5.25 -15.27
CA PRO A 137 13.38 6.55 -14.65
C PRO A 137 13.53 7.75 -15.60
N SER A 138 14.31 7.60 -16.67
CA SER A 138 14.49 8.62 -17.71
C SER A 138 13.24 8.85 -18.58
N ARG A 139 12.25 7.94 -18.59
CA ARG A 139 10.97 8.11 -19.30
C ARG A 139 10.12 9.24 -18.69
N GLY A 140 10.33 9.54 -17.41
CA GLY A 140 9.49 10.47 -16.64
C GLY A 140 8.98 9.82 -15.35
N PRO A 141 8.02 10.46 -14.67
CA PRO A 141 7.44 9.89 -13.46
C PRO A 141 6.67 8.61 -13.80
N LEU A 142 6.90 7.57 -13.01
CA LEU A 142 6.14 6.32 -13.02
C LEU A 142 4.73 6.58 -12.51
N LYS A 143 3.72 6.32 -13.32
CA LYS A 143 2.32 6.53 -12.97
C LYS A 143 1.75 5.27 -12.33
N TRP A 144 1.34 5.39 -11.07
CA TRP A 144 0.93 4.26 -10.27
C TRP A 144 -0.45 4.52 -9.67
N TYR A 145 -1.40 3.63 -9.94
CA TYR A 145 -2.69 3.59 -9.26
C TYR A 145 -2.84 2.38 -8.33
N ASN A 146 -3.40 2.61 -7.15
CA ASN A 146 -3.75 1.56 -6.21
C ASN A 146 -5.25 1.60 -5.90
N CYS A 147 -5.92 0.44 -5.98
CA CYS A 147 -7.29 0.31 -5.49
C CYS A 147 -7.31 0.55 -3.98
N GLY A 148 -8.12 1.51 -3.54
CA GLY A 148 -8.24 1.85 -2.13
C GLY A 148 -9.44 1.21 -1.44
N PRO A 149 -9.78 1.66 -0.22
CA PRO A 149 -10.79 1.02 0.60
C PRO A 149 -12.22 1.39 0.19
N THR A 150 -13.16 0.49 0.46
CA THR A 150 -14.58 0.85 0.62
C THR A 150 -14.78 1.41 2.03
N VAL A 151 -15.15 2.69 2.14
CA VAL A 151 -15.12 3.43 3.42
C VAL A 151 -16.44 3.31 4.20
N TYR A 152 -16.77 2.09 4.62
CA TYR A 152 -17.97 1.82 5.41
C TYR A 152 -17.68 1.44 6.87
N ASP A 153 -16.44 1.04 7.19
CA ASP A 153 -16.07 0.48 8.49
C ASP A 153 -14.53 0.44 8.64
N ALA A 154 -14.02 0.20 9.86
CA ALA A 154 -12.60 0.27 10.22
C ALA A 154 -11.66 -0.58 9.34
N ALA A 155 -10.40 -0.14 9.20
CA ALA A 155 -9.37 -0.92 8.53
C ALA A 155 -8.91 -2.10 9.41
N HIS A 156 -8.55 -3.22 8.77
CA HIS A 156 -8.03 -4.40 9.45
C HIS A 156 -6.62 -4.75 8.97
N LEU A 157 -5.95 -5.67 9.65
CA LEU A 157 -4.55 -6.04 9.33
C LEU A 157 -4.36 -6.58 7.91
N GLY A 158 -5.40 -7.19 7.32
CA GLY A 158 -5.42 -7.48 5.87
C GLY A 158 -5.20 -6.24 4.98
N HIS A 159 -5.93 -5.15 5.23
CA HIS A 159 -5.71 -3.87 4.55
C HIS A 159 -4.31 -3.34 4.86
N ALA A 160 -3.96 -3.27 6.16
CA ALA A 160 -2.66 -2.77 6.61
C ALA A 160 -1.50 -3.44 5.88
N ARG A 161 -1.54 -4.78 5.73
CA ARG A 161 -0.51 -5.51 4.99
C ARG A 161 -0.38 -5.05 3.55
N THR A 162 -1.49 -4.89 2.83
CA THR A 162 -1.48 -4.41 1.45
C THR A 162 -0.80 -3.04 1.37
N TYR A 163 -1.28 -2.05 2.13
CA TYR A 163 -0.77 -0.69 2.03
C TYR A 163 0.67 -0.54 2.56
N VAL A 164 1.05 -1.26 3.62
CA VAL A 164 2.44 -1.25 4.12
C VAL A 164 3.39 -1.90 3.11
N SER A 165 3.00 -3.00 2.47
CA SER A 165 3.85 -3.67 1.48
C SER A 165 4.03 -2.81 0.21
N LEU A 166 2.97 -2.15 -0.24
CA LEU A 166 3.04 -1.24 -1.39
C LEU A 166 3.81 0.05 -1.06
N ASP A 167 3.70 0.56 0.18
CA ASP A 167 4.52 1.68 0.66
C ASP A 167 6.01 1.33 0.68
N VAL A 168 6.38 0.13 1.17
CA VAL A 168 7.76 -0.37 1.10
C VAL A 168 8.24 -0.40 -0.35
N LEU A 169 7.46 -0.98 -1.27
CA LEU A 169 7.83 -1.05 -2.68
C LEU A 169 8.01 0.36 -3.28
N ARG A 170 7.10 1.29 -2.98
CA ARG A 170 7.17 2.67 -3.46
C ARG A 170 8.41 3.39 -2.94
N ARG A 171 8.75 3.22 -1.66
CA ARG A 171 9.96 3.79 -1.05
C ARG A 171 11.23 3.18 -1.62
N LEU A 172 11.28 1.86 -1.82
CA LEU A 172 12.42 1.20 -2.48
C LEU A 172 12.65 1.75 -3.89
N LEU A 173 11.59 1.85 -4.70
CA LEU A 173 11.71 2.41 -6.04
C LEU A 173 12.19 3.86 -6.02
N THR A 174 11.71 4.67 -5.07
CA THR A 174 12.07 6.10 -4.97
C THR A 174 13.48 6.30 -4.39
N ASP A 175 13.73 5.78 -3.19
CA ASP A 175 14.89 6.10 -2.37
C ASP A 175 16.11 5.22 -2.70
N HIS A 176 15.90 4.02 -3.24
CA HIS A 176 16.99 3.10 -3.61
C HIS A 176 17.22 3.01 -5.12
N PHE A 177 16.16 3.03 -5.94
CA PHE A 177 16.27 2.97 -7.41
C PHE A 177 16.10 4.31 -8.13
N GLY A 178 15.82 5.41 -7.41
CA GLY A 178 15.79 6.76 -7.97
C GLY A 178 14.59 7.06 -8.88
N TYR A 179 13.50 6.31 -8.76
CA TYR A 179 12.27 6.57 -9.51
C TYR A 179 11.57 7.83 -8.97
N ARG A 180 11.02 8.63 -9.89
CA ARG A 180 9.97 9.59 -9.55
C ARG A 180 8.64 8.90 -9.74
N ILE A 181 7.74 8.98 -8.77
CA ILE A 181 6.44 8.28 -8.81
C ILE A 181 5.32 9.31 -8.65
N LEU A 182 4.27 9.17 -9.45
CA LEU A 182 2.98 9.84 -9.23
C LEU A 182 1.99 8.76 -8.79
N TYR A 183 1.69 8.73 -7.50
CA TYR A 183 0.92 7.67 -6.85
C TYR A 183 -0.49 8.15 -6.50
N ALA A 184 -1.49 7.53 -7.12
CA ALA A 184 -2.90 7.80 -6.89
C ALA A 184 -3.58 6.60 -6.22
N MET A 185 -4.56 6.89 -5.35
CA MET A 185 -5.36 5.86 -4.68
C MET A 185 -6.84 6.14 -4.87
N GLY A 186 -7.60 5.14 -5.30
CA GLY A 186 -9.07 5.21 -5.35
C GLY A 186 -9.68 5.19 -3.94
N VAL A 187 -10.88 5.72 -3.76
CA VAL A 187 -11.69 5.55 -2.55
C VAL A 187 -13.12 5.31 -2.99
N THR A 188 -13.63 4.11 -2.72
CA THR A 188 -15.04 3.78 -2.97
C THR A 188 -15.87 4.37 -1.84
N ASP A 189 -16.36 5.59 -2.07
CA ASP A 189 -17.21 6.36 -1.15
C ASP A 189 -18.71 6.28 -1.47
N VAL A 190 -19.09 5.40 -2.41
CA VAL A 190 -20.47 4.96 -2.66
C VAL A 190 -20.45 3.46 -2.96
N ASP A 191 -21.19 2.67 -2.19
CA ASP A 191 -21.34 1.22 -2.39
C ASP A 191 -22.55 0.70 -1.60
N ASP A 192 -23.03 -0.48 -1.97
CA ASP A 192 -24.07 -1.21 -1.23
C ASP A 192 -23.76 -1.35 0.27
N LYS A 193 -22.50 -1.60 0.64
CA LYS A 193 -22.07 -1.71 2.04
C LYS A 193 -22.17 -0.39 2.80
N ILE A 194 -21.87 0.73 2.14
CA ILE A 194 -21.98 2.07 2.74
C ILE A 194 -23.46 2.39 2.97
N ILE A 195 -24.32 2.09 1.99
CA ILE A 195 -25.76 2.32 2.09
C ILE A 195 -26.36 1.50 3.25
N ALA A 196 -26.04 0.20 3.32
CA ALA A 196 -26.50 -0.67 4.39
C ALA A 196 -26.03 -0.16 5.76
N ARG A 197 -24.74 0.17 5.89
CA ARG A 197 -24.18 0.65 7.16
C ARG A 197 -24.73 2.01 7.60
N ALA A 198 -25.01 2.91 6.66
CA ALA A 198 -25.65 4.18 6.98
C ALA A 198 -27.09 3.98 7.47
N ARG A 199 -27.84 3.05 6.87
CA ARG A 199 -29.20 2.69 7.30
C ARG A 199 -29.22 2.07 8.69
N GLU A 200 -28.27 1.20 9.01
CA GLU A 200 -28.07 0.69 10.39
C GLU A 200 -27.84 1.84 11.40
N GLY A 201 -27.19 2.91 10.96
CA GLY A 201 -26.96 4.13 11.74
C GLY A 201 -28.11 5.14 11.73
N GLY A 202 -29.28 4.78 11.19
CA GLY A 202 -30.48 5.62 11.17
C GLY A 202 -30.65 6.52 9.94
N ALA A 203 -29.81 6.40 8.91
CA ALA A 203 -30.03 7.13 7.66
C ALA A 203 -31.30 6.62 6.96
N THR A 204 -32.16 7.56 6.52
CA THR A 204 -33.41 7.26 5.81
C THR A 204 -33.54 8.11 4.56
N GLY A 205 -34.28 7.59 3.56
CA GLY A 205 -34.50 8.28 2.30
C GLY A 205 -33.30 8.32 1.36
N ALA A 206 -33.43 9.07 0.27
CA ALA A 206 -32.44 9.15 -0.81
C ALA A 206 -31.45 10.32 -0.67
N ASP A 207 -31.48 11.07 0.44
CA ASP A 207 -30.55 12.18 0.68
C ASP A 207 -29.12 11.65 0.84
N TRP A 208 -28.18 12.19 0.06
CA TRP A 208 -26.78 11.75 0.07
C TRP A 208 -26.01 12.17 1.34
N GLY A 209 -26.44 13.24 2.03
CA GLY A 209 -25.71 13.83 3.15
C GLY A 209 -25.26 12.84 4.25
N PRO A 210 -26.16 11.99 4.78
CA PRO A 210 -25.81 10.99 5.81
C PRO A 210 -24.79 9.94 5.32
N TYR A 211 -24.94 9.47 4.08
CA TYR A 211 -24.04 8.48 3.47
C TYR A 211 -22.65 9.07 3.24
N ALA A 212 -22.59 10.30 2.70
CA ALA A 212 -21.35 11.04 2.51
C ALA A 212 -20.62 11.27 3.84
N SER A 213 -21.36 11.61 4.90
CA SER A 213 -20.79 11.83 6.24
C SER A 213 -20.23 10.55 6.84
N LEU A 214 -20.90 9.41 6.65
CA LEU A 214 -20.37 8.11 7.03
C LEU A 214 -19.08 7.78 6.26
N ALA A 215 -19.11 7.90 4.94
CA ALA A 215 -17.98 7.61 4.07
C ALA A 215 -16.76 8.46 4.42
N ARG A 216 -16.93 9.77 4.61
CA ARG A 216 -15.85 10.69 4.99
C ARG A 216 -15.26 10.39 6.37
N ARG A 217 -16.07 9.99 7.34
CA ARG A 217 -15.57 9.57 8.67
C ARG A 217 -14.66 8.34 8.57
N TRP A 218 -15.09 7.31 7.85
CA TRP A 218 -14.30 6.09 7.68
C TRP A 218 -13.10 6.28 6.76
N GLU A 219 -13.19 7.15 5.77
CA GLU A 219 -12.05 7.59 4.98
C GLU A 219 -11.00 8.25 5.89
N ALA A 220 -11.40 9.18 6.75
CA ALA A 220 -10.50 9.84 7.70
C ALA A 220 -9.88 8.83 8.69
N SER A 221 -10.67 7.89 9.22
CA SER A 221 -10.17 6.84 10.11
C SER A 221 -9.18 5.91 9.40
N PHE A 222 -9.46 5.49 8.17
CA PHE A 222 -8.55 4.67 7.38
C PHE A 222 -7.20 5.38 7.18
N MET A 223 -7.27 6.67 6.86
CA MET A 223 -6.12 7.52 6.65
C MET A 223 -5.28 7.71 7.92
N GLU A 224 -5.92 7.86 9.09
CA GLU A 224 -5.26 7.89 10.40
C GLU A 224 -4.58 6.55 10.74
N ASP A 225 -5.24 5.42 10.45
CA ASP A 225 -4.66 4.10 10.65
C ASP A 225 -3.40 3.91 9.79
N MET A 226 -3.43 4.36 8.53
CA MET A 226 -2.28 4.30 7.63
C MET A 226 -1.12 5.20 8.07
N ASP A 227 -1.42 6.43 8.55
CA ASP A 227 -0.41 7.33 9.13
C ASP A 227 0.25 6.71 10.37
N THR A 228 -0.56 6.08 11.22
CA THR A 228 -0.09 5.38 12.43
C THR A 228 0.88 4.26 12.06
N LEU A 229 0.65 3.58 10.94
CA LEU A 229 1.53 2.53 10.39
C LEU A 229 2.71 3.09 9.57
N GLY A 230 2.88 4.41 9.49
CA GLY A 230 3.96 5.08 8.77
C GLY A 230 3.86 4.95 7.25
N VAL A 231 2.69 4.60 6.73
CA VAL A 231 2.40 4.56 5.29
C VAL A 231 2.35 6.00 4.79
N GLN A 232 3.14 6.32 3.77
CA GLN A 232 3.11 7.66 3.19
C GLN A 232 1.79 7.88 2.41
N ARG A 233 1.23 9.08 2.53
CA ARG A 233 0.00 9.47 1.81
C ARG A 233 0.16 9.43 0.29
N PRO A 234 -0.92 9.12 -0.45
CA PRO A 234 -0.91 9.23 -1.90
C PRO A 234 -0.85 10.68 -2.37
N ASP A 235 -0.28 10.89 -3.56
CA ASP A 235 -0.21 12.21 -4.21
C ASP A 235 -1.61 12.67 -4.66
N ALA A 236 -2.50 11.73 -4.96
CA ALA A 236 -3.90 11.98 -5.28
C ALA A 236 -4.82 10.92 -4.65
N VAL A 237 -5.92 11.38 -4.06
CA VAL A 237 -7.04 10.53 -3.62
C VAL A 237 -8.19 10.73 -4.59
N LEU A 238 -8.64 9.67 -5.25
CA LEU A 238 -9.71 9.71 -6.24
C LEU A 238 -10.97 9.09 -5.62
N ARG A 239 -11.94 9.93 -5.25
CA ARG A 239 -13.22 9.47 -4.73
C ARG A 239 -14.23 9.29 -5.85
N VAL A 240 -15.00 8.22 -5.77
CA VAL A 240 -15.99 7.87 -6.79
C VAL A 240 -17.01 8.99 -6.98
N THR A 241 -17.55 9.54 -5.88
CA THR A 241 -18.54 10.63 -5.95
C THR A 241 -18.02 11.93 -6.56
N GLU A 242 -16.70 12.13 -6.60
CA GLU A 242 -16.06 13.31 -7.22
C GLU A 242 -15.78 13.09 -8.72
N HIS A 243 -16.06 11.90 -9.26
CA HIS A 243 -15.74 11.50 -10.64
C HIS A 243 -16.96 10.95 -11.42
N MET A 244 -18.19 11.26 -10.99
CA MET A 244 -19.41 10.77 -11.65
C MET A 244 -19.49 11.15 -13.14
N ASP A 245 -19.10 12.37 -13.51
CA ASP A 245 -19.09 12.79 -14.92
C ASP A 245 -18.16 11.90 -15.76
N ALA A 246 -16.96 11.60 -15.24
CA ALA A 246 -16.02 10.72 -15.93
C ALA A 246 -16.56 9.29 -16.05
N ILE A 247 -17.27 8.81 -15.04
CA ILE A 247 -17.93 7.50 -15.07
C ILE A 247 -19.04 7.49 -16.14
N HIS A 248 -19.90 8.52 -16.18
CA HIS A 248 -20.95 8.64 -17.19
C HIS A 248 -20.36 8.61 -18.60
N ASP A 249 -19.37 9.46 -18.87
CA ASP A 249 -18.68 9.52 -20.18
C ASP A 249 -18.08 8.16 -20.56
N TYR A 250 -17.50 7.45 -19.60
CA TYR A 250 -16.89 6.14 -19.84
C TYR A 250 -17.94 5.07 -20.18
N VAL A 251 -19.05 5.04 -19.45
CA VAL A 251 -20.16 4.10 -19.71
C VAL A 251 -20.82 4.39 -21.06
N GLU A 252 -21.06 5.66 -21.38
CA GLU A 252 -21.58 6.07 -22.70
C GLU A 252 -20.68 5.62 -23.84
N ARG A 253 -19.36 5.73 -23.65
CA ARG A 253 -18.40 5.26 -24.65
C ARG A 253 -18.44 3.74 -24.82
N LEU A 254 -18.52 2.97 -23.74
CA LEU A 254 -18.65 1.51 -23.83
C LEU A 254 -19.96 1.09 -24.51
N LEU A 255 -21.06 1.82 -24.27
CA LEU A 255 -22.32 1.63 -25.00
C LEU A 255 -22.15 1.92 -26.50
N HIS A 256 -21.52 3.04 -26.88
CA HIS A 256 -21.26 3.38 -28.27
C HIS A 256 -20.38 2.36 -29.00
N LEU A 257 -19.42 1.75 -28.30
CA LEU A 257 -18.54 0.72 -28.84
C LEU A 257 -19.20 -0.67 -28.93
N GLY A 258 -20.45 -0.82 -28.46
CA GLY A 258 -21.15 -2.10 -28.41
C GLY A 258 -20.61 -3.07 -27.35
N ALA A 259 -19.74 -2.60 -26.45
CA ALA A 259 -19.16 -3.39 -25.36
C ALA A 259 -20.07 -3.43 -24.11
N ALA A 260 -21.12 -2.61 -24.09
CA ALA A 260 -22.12 -2.57 -23.04
C ALA A 260 -23.54 -2.55 -23.61
N TYR A 261 -24.52 -2.91 -22.78
CA TYR A 261 -25.93 -2.87 -23.14
C TYR A 261 -26.80 -2.43 -21.96
N LYS A 262 -27.97 -1.86 -22.26
CA LYS A 262 -28.98 -1.49 -21.26
C LYS A 262 -29.90 -2.67 -20.96
N VAL A 263 -30.26 -2.81 -19.69
CA VAL A 263 -31.30 -3.71 -19.21
C VAL A 263 -32.38 -2.84 -18.59
N GLU A 264 -33.62 -2.97 -19.07
CA GLU A 264 -34.78 -2.22 -18.59
C GLU A 264 -35.32 -2.80 -17.28
N GLY A 265 -36.05 -1.97 -16.51
CA GLY A 265 -36.82 -2.40 -15.34
C GLY A 265 -36.21 -2.07 -13.97
N PRO A 266 -36.88 -2.47 -12.86
CA PRO A 266 -36.54 -2.04 -11.49
C PRO A 266 -35.16 -2.53 -10.99
N GLN A 267 -34.64 -3.60 -11.59
CA GLN A 267 -33.29 -4.14 -11.33
C GLN A 267 -32.38 -3.97 -12.57
N GLY A 268 -32.77 -3.06 -13.46
CA GLY A 268 -32.08 -2.74 -14.70
C GLY A 268 -30.81 -1.91 -14.49
N GLY A 269 -30.32 -1.34 -15.57
CA GLY A 269 -29.09 -0.54 -15.59
C GLY A 269 -28.29 -0.74 -16.87
N VAL A 270 -26.97 -0.54 -16.78
CA VAL A 270 -26.04 -0.79 -17.88
C VAL A 270 -25.08 -1.89 -17.48
N TYR A 271 -24.93 -2.90 -18.34
CA TYR A 271 -24.07 -4.06 -18.11
C TYR A 271 -22.98 -4.14 -19.17
N PHE A 272 -21.79 -4.56 -18.75
CA PHE A 272 -20.69 -4.90 -19.66
C PHE A 272 -20.95 -6.28 -20.27
N SER A 273 -20.77 -6.40 -21.59
CA SER A 273 -20.86 -7.67 -22.30
C SER A 273 -19.48 -8.31 -22.36
N VAL A 274 -19.21 -9.34 -21.55
CA VAL A 274 -17.90 -10.01 -21.57
C VAL A 274 -17.64 -10.69 -22.92
N THR A 275 -18.70 -11.15 -23.57
CA THR A 275 -18.65 -11.75 -24.91
C THR A 275 -18.24 -10.76 -26.00
N SER A 276 -18.39 -9.45 -25.79
CA SER A 276 -17.91 -8.42 -26.73
C SER A 276 -16.38 -8.42 -26.90
N LEU A 277 -15.64 -8.96 -25.92
CA LEU A 277 -14.18 -9.12 -25.98
C LEU A 277 -13.74 -10.48 -26.54
N GLY A 278 -14.66 -11.42 -26.75
CA GLY A 278 -14.34 -12.79 -27.13
C GLY A 278 -13.30 -13.42 -26.19
N ALA A 279 -12.23 -13.99 -26.77
CA ALA A 279 -11.12 -14.57 -26.02
C ALA A 279 -10.24 -13.54 -25.27
N GLY A 280 -10.53 -12.24 -25.41
CA GLY A 280 -9.79 -11.15 -24.75
C GLY A 280 -10.21 -10.88 -23.29
N TYR A 281 -11.28 -11.48 -22.79
CA TYR A 281 -11.67 -11.40 -21.38
C TYR A 281 -10.88 -12.41 -20.53
N GLY A 282 -10.53 -12.04 -19.29
CA GLY A 282 -9.81 -12.94 -18.37
C GLY A 282 -8.28 -12.97 -18.53
N LYS A 283 -7.68 -11.97 -19.19
CA LYS A 283 -6.22 -11.87 -19.43
C LYS A 283 -5.36 -11.97 -18.18
N LEU A 284 -5.86 -11.53 -17.04
CA LEU A 284 -5.13 -11.58 -15.77
C LEU A 284 -4.97 -13.01 -15.23
N GLY A 285 -5.51 -14.01 -15.95
CA GLY A 285 -5.38 -15.42 -15.66
C GLY A 285 -6.16 -15.82 -14.41
N ASN A 286 -7.23 -16.59 -14.60
CA ASN A 286 -7.60 -17.59 -13.60
C ASN A 286 -6.60 -18.75 -13.76
N SER A 287 -5.39 -18.58 -13.21
CA SER A 287 -4.55 -19.73 -12.92
C SER A 287 -5.39 -20.66 -12.05
N GLY A 288 -5.73 -21.83 -12.58
CA GLY A 288 -6.54 -22.89 -11.97
C GLY A 288 -5.92 -23.51 -10.71
N THR A 289 -5.37 -22.69 -9.82
CA THR A 289 -4.86 -23.01 -8.49
C THR A 289 -5.10 -21.86 -7.51
N VAL A 290 -6.08 -20.98 -7.78
CA VAL A 290 -6.90 -20.56 -6.65
C VAL A 290 -7.60 -21.85 -6.26
N GLU A 291 -7.25 -22.45 -5.12
CA GLU A 291 -8.22 -23.28 -4.42
C GLU A 291 -9.47 -22.43 -4.41
N VAL A 292 -10.44 -22.77 -5.29
CA VAL A 292 -11.78 -22.23 -5.20
C VAL A 292 -12.24 -22.83 -3.88
N ASP A 293 -11.92 -22.11 -2.83
CA ASP A 293 -12.38 -22.42 -1.51
C ASP A 293 -13.89 -22.45 -1.64
N ALA A 294 -14.47 -23.63 -1.52
CA ALA A 294 -15.92 -23.78 -1.44
C ALA A 294 -16.48 -23.05 -0.20
N SER A 295 -15.61 -22.51 0.66
CA SER A 295 -15.91 -21.59 1.76
C SER A 295 -15.50 -20.13 1.51
N ALA A 296 -15.01 -19.76 0.33
CA ALA A 296 -15.25 -18.42 -0.16
C ALA A 296 -16.77 -18.32 -0.29
N PRO A 297 -17.48 -17.53 0.53
CA PRO A 297 -18.87 -17.29 0.23
C PRO A 297 -18.87 -16.82 -1.22
N ALA A 298 -19.72 -17.41 -2.06
CA ALA A 298 -20.23 -16.69 -3.20
C ALA A 298 -20.45 -15.28 -2.67
N VAL A 299 -19.66 -14.30 -3.14
CA VAL A 299 -19.98 -12.90 -2.83
C VAL A 299 -21.45 -12.85 -3.19
N PRO A 300 -22.37 -12.61 -2.23
CA PRO A 300 -23.77 -12.63 -2.58
C PRO A 300 -23.85 -11.65 -3.73
N ALA A 301 -24.22 -12.16 -4.91
CA ALA A 301 -24.56 -11.33 -6.04
C ALA A 301 -25.40 -10.22 -5.41
N SER A 302 -24.86 -8.99 -5.41
CA SER A 302 -25.30 -7.92 -4.50
C SER A 302 -26.81 -7.99 -4.41
N SER A 303 -27.40 -8.16 -3.22
CA SER A 303 -28.82 -8.52 -3.11
C SER A 303 -29.66 -7.71 -4.10
N ALA A 304 -30.23 -8.45 -5.05
CA ALA A 304 -30.72 -8.02 -6.36
C ALA A 304 -29.64 -7.65 -7.41
N ALA A 305 -28.84 -8.65 -7.84
CA ALA A 305 -28.66 -8.79 -9.28
C ALA A 305 -30.05 -9.07 -9.87
N PRO A 306 -30.38 -8.63 -11.10
CA PRO A 306 -31.53 -9.18 -11.79
C PRO A 306 -31.46 -10.70 -11.66
N THR A 307 -32.61 -11.38 -11.56
CA THR A 307 -32.66 -12.82 -11.78
C THR A 307 -31.72 -13.15 -12.93
N GLU A 308 -30.88 -14.18 -12.82
CA GLU A 308 -29.86 -14.53 -13.84
C GLU A 308 -30.40 -14.45 -15.28
N SER A 309 -31.73 -14.61 -15.43
CA SER A 309 -32.53 -14.39 -16.62
C SER A 309 -32.43 -13.04 -17.36
N ALA A 310 -31.96 -11.93 -16.77
CA ALA A 310 -31.91 -10.63 -17.48
C ALA A 310 -30.55 -10.27 -18.09
N LYS A 311 -29.47 -10.95 -17.68
CA LYS A 311 -28.15 -10.79 -18.30
C LYS A 311 -28.09 -11.62 -19.58
N ARG A 312 -27.35 -11.14 -20.58
CA ARG A 312 -27.07 -11.91 -21.80
C ARG A 312 -26.10 -13.07 -21.51
N ASP A 313 -25.15 -12.84 -20.61
CA ASP A 313 -24.22 -13.83 -20.11
C ASP A 313 -24.12 -13.75 -18.57
N PRO A 314 -24.07 -14.87 -17.84
CA PRO A 314 -23.91 -14.86 -16.37
C PRO A 314 -22.68 -14.08 -15.88
N ALA A 315 -21.60 -14.06 -16.66
CA ALA A 315 -20.36 -13.35 -16.36
C ALA A 315 -20.44 -11.84 -16.66
N ASP A 316 -21.51 -11.36 -17.30
CA ASP A 316 -21.73 -9.92 -17.49
C ASP A 316 -21.88 -9.22 -16.13
N PHE A 317 -21.29 -8.03 -16.01
CA PHE A 317 -21.24 -7.27 -14.76
C PHE A 317 -21.76 -5.85 -14.93
N ALA A 318 -22.33 -5.30 -13.86
CA ALA A 318 -22.94 -3.98 -13.89
C ALA A 318 -21.88 -2.88 -14.04
N LEU A 319 -22.09 -1.98 -14.98
CA LEU A 319 -21.40 -0.70 -15.12
C LEU A 319 -22.20 0.40 -14.40
N TRP A 320 -23.52 0.35 -14.48
CA TRP A 320 -24.43 1.25 -13.78
C TRP A 320 -25.62 0.46 -13.25
N LYS A 321 -25.92 0.63 -11.96
CA LYS A 321 -27.07 0.00 -11.30
C LYS A 321 -28.21 1.01 -11.24
N ALA A 322 -29.39 0.65 -11.75
CA ALA A 322 -30.57 1.50 -11.62
C ALA A 322 -30.89 1.79 -10.15
N ALA A 323 -31.42 2.99 -9.88
CA ALA A 323 -31.77 3.41 -8.53
C ALA A 323 -32.91 2.55 -7.96
N LYS A 324 -32.71 2.03 -6.75
CA LYS A 324 -33.79 1.45 -5.95
C LYS A 324 -34.50 2.54 -5.16
N GLU A 325 -35.75 2.31 -4.80
CA GLU A 325 -36.53 3.25 -3.99
C GLU A 325 -35.83 3.52 -2.65
N GLY A 326 -35.69 4.81 -2.30
CA GLY A 326 -35.04 5.23 -1.06
C GLY A 326 -33.53 4.97 -1.00
N GLU A 327 -32.86 4.66 -2.12
CA GLU A 327 -31.39 4.65 -2.21
C GLU A 327 -30.85 5.97 -2.78
N PRO A 328 -29.66 6.42 -2.34
CA PRO A 328 -29.00 7.53 -2.99
C PRO A 328 -28.67 7.20 -4.44
N SER A 329 -28.88 8.18 -5.33
CA SER A 329 -28.72 8.03 -6.77
C SER A 329 -28.34 9.34 -7.44
N TRP A 330 -27.75 9.22 -8.63
CA TRP A 330 -27.36 10.31 -9.51
C TRP A 330 -28.16 10.22 -10.81
N ASP A 331 -28.44 11.38 -11.39
CA ASP A 331 -28.98 11.47 -12.75
C ASP A 331 -27.88 11.08 -13.74
N SER A 332 -28.26 10.30 -14.77
CA SER A 332 -27.35 9.92 -15.84
C SER A 332 -28.09 9.82 -17.18
N PRO A 333 -27.38 9.85 -18.32
CA PRO A 333 -27.95 9.66 -19.67
C PRO A 333 -28.63 8.30 -19.89
N PHE A 334 -28.45 7.36 -18.96
CA PHE A 334 -29.02 6.02 -19.00
C PHE A 334 -29.90 5.72 -17.78
N GLY A 335 -30.42 6.78 -17.14
CA GLY A 335 -31.39 6.71 -16.05
C GLY A 335 -30.76 6.90 -14.67
N ARG A 336 -31.60 7.20 -13.68
CA ARG A 336 -31.16 7.40 -12.30
C ARG A 336 -30.54 6.13 -11.73
N GLY A 337 -29.41 6.26 -11.05
CA GLY A 337 -28.72 5.10 -10.49
C GLY A 337 -27.40 5.45 -9.83
N ARG A 338 -26.49 4.47 -9.80
CA ARG A 338 -25.17 4.57 -9.20
C ARG A 338 -24.18 3.67 -9.93
N PRO A 339 -22.86 3.95 -9.86
CA PRO A 339 -21.86 3.11 -10.53
C PRO A 339 -21.84 1.68 -10.02
N GLY A 340 -21.42 0.77 -10.90
CA GLY A 340 -20.93 -0.54 -10.50
C GLY A 340 -19.49 -0.47 -10.01
N TRP A 341 -19.13 -1.33 -9.05
CA TRP A 341 -17.84 -1.28 -8.36
C TRP A 341 -16.61 -1.23 -9.29
N HIS A 342 -16.63 -1.95 -10.42
CA HIS A 342 -15.48 -2.03 -11.33
C HIS A 342 -15.27 -0.76 -12.17
N ILE A 343 -16.36 -0.11 -12.61
CA ILE A 343 -16.26 1.04 -13.54
C ILE A 343 -15.62 2.27 -12.88
N GLU A 344 -15.71 2.33 -11.55
CA GLU A 344 -15.14 3.37 -10.71
C GLU A 344 -13.65 3.54 -10.98
N CYS A 345 -12.87 2.48 -10.79
CA CYS A 345 -11.42 2.51 -10.92
C CYS A 345 -11.01 2.79 -12.38
N SER A 346 -11.61 2.12 -13.36
CA SER A 346 -11.35 2.36 -14.79
C SER A 346 -11.57 3.83 -15.19
N ALA A 347 -12.70 4.42 -14.80
CA ALA A 347 -13.01 5.80 -15.17
C ALA A 347 -12.13 6.82 -14.44
N MET A 348 -11.91 6.65 -13.13
CA MET A 348 -11.07 7.56 -12.33
C MET A 348 -9.62 7.56 -12.78
N THR A 349 -9.06 6.37 -13.04
CA THR A 349 -7.69 6.23 -13.54
C THR A 349 -7.54 6.80 -14.93
N HIS A 350 -8.49 6.57 -15.84
CA HIS A 350 -8.47 7.16 -17.17
C HIS A 350 -8.60 8.69 -17.13
N ALA A 351 -9.41 9.23 -16.21
CA ALA A 351 -9.55 10.67 -16.02
C ALA A 351 -8.24 11.33 -15.54
N LEU A 352 -7.43 10.63 -14.75
CA LEU A 352 -6.16 11.14 -14.23
C LEU A 352 -4.98 10.89 -15.17
N PHE A 353 -4.83 9.67 -15.67
CA PHE A 353 -3.64 9.19 -16.39
C PHE A 353 -3.87 8.96 -17.88
N GLY A 354 -5.12 9.03 -18.35
CA GLY A 354 -5.50 8.64 -19.71
C GLY A 354 -5.25 7.16 -19.97
N SER A 355 -4.73 6.85 -21.16
CA SER A 355 -4.41 5.48 -21.57
C SER A 355 -2.97 5.05 -21.26
N ASP A 356 -2.28 5.75 -20.35
CA ASP A 356 -0.84 5.60 -20.10
C ASP A 356 -0.59 5.42 -18.61
N LEU A 357 -1.05 4.30 -18.04
CA LEU A 357 -0.79 3.86 -16.67
C LEU A 357 0.36 2.84 -16.67
N ASP A 358 1.33 2.99 -15.77
CA ASP A 358 2.48 2.06 -15.73
C ASP A 358 2.24 0.90 -14.77
N VAL A 359 1.72 1.20 -13.58
CA VAL A 359 1.59 0.26 -12.47
C VAL A 359 0.18 0.33 -11.87
N HIS A 360 -0.47 -0.81 -11.74
CA HIS A 360 -1.75 -0.97 -11.07
C HIS A 360 -1.65 -2.00 -9.95
N THR A 361 -2.14 -1.67 -8.75
CA THR A 361 -1.97 -2.51 -7.56
C THR A 361 -3.22 -2.71 -6.73
N GLY A 362 -3.23 -3.79 -5.96
CA GLY A 362 -4.26 -4.09 -4.98
C GLY A 362 -3.99 -5.38 -4.20
N GLY A 363 -4.92 -5.77 -3.33
CA GLY A 363 -4.89 -7.10 -2.72
C GLY A 363 -5.16 -8.19 -3.76
N ILE A 364 -4.65 -9.41 -3.54
CA ILE A 364 -4.86 -10.54 -4.46
C ILE A 364 -6.34 -10.91 -4.63
N ASP A 365 -7.19 -10.56 -3.68
CA ASP A 365 -8.65 -10.67 -3.77
C ASP A 365 -9.27 -9.73 -4.81
N LEU A 366 -8.58 -8.66 -5.18
CA LEU A 366 -9.00 -7.78 -6.27
C LEU A 366 -8.62 -8.32 -7.65
N LYS A 367 -7.71 -9.31 -7.75
CA LYS A 367 -7.31 -9.90 -9.04
C LYS A 367 -8.54 -10.40 -9.82
N PHE A 368 -9.44 -11.11 -9.14
CA PHE A 368 -10.72 -11.52 -9.70
C PHE A 368 -11.86 -11.30 -8.69
N PRO A 369 -13.01 -10.74 -9.11
CA PRO A 369 -13.31 -10.27 -10.48
C PRO A 369 -12.83 -8.84 -10.76
N HIS A 370 -12.39 -8.08 -9.75
CA HIS A 370 -12.28 -6.62 -9.86
C HIS A 370 -11.31 -6.12 -10.96
N HIS A 371 -10.02 -6.41 -10.83
CA HIS A 371 -9.00 -6.01 -11.81
C HIS A 371 -9.19 -6.71 -13.17
N THR A 372 -9.73 -7.94 -13.18
CA THR A 372 -10.09 -8.63 -14.43
C THR A 372 -11.16 -7.85 -15.20
N ASN A 373 -12.16 -7.31 -14.50
CA ASN A 373 -13.22 -6.47 -15.07
C ASN A 373 -12.70 -5.08 -15.45
N GLU A 374 -11.76 -4.51 -14.70
CA GLU A 374 -11.12 -3.24 -15.08
C GLU A 374 -10.32 -3.37 -16.38
N ILE A 375 -9.51 -4.44 -16.53
CA ILE A 375 -8.81 -4.71 -17.79
C ILE A 375 -9.80 -4.83 -18.94
N ALA A 376 -10.90 -5.57 -18.74
CA ALA A 376 -11.95 -5.71 -19.75
C ALA A 376 -12.56 -4.37 -20.17
N GLN A 377 -12.90 -3.51 -19.21
CA GLN A 377 -13.42 -2.16 -19.45
C GLN A 377 -12.39 -1.27 -20.17
N CYS A 378 -11.11 -1.36 -19.80
CA CYS A 378 -10.04 -0.57 -20.39
C CYS A 378 -9.69 -1.00 -21.82
N ASP A 379 -9.61 -2.29 -22.08
CA ASP A 379 -9.34 -2.85 -23.40
C ASP A 379 -10.50 -2.53 -24.37
N ALA A 380 -11.75 -2.70 -23.91
CA ALA A 380 -12.92 -2.30 -24.69
C ALA A 380 -12.89 -0.81 -25.00
N HIS A 381 -12.60 0.04 -24.01
CA HIS A 381 -12.55 1.49 -24.19
C HIS A 381 -11.41 1.95 -25.13
N ALA A 382 -10.27 1.25 -25.12
CA ALA A 382 -9.11 1.51 -25.96
C ALA A 382 -9.28 1.07 -27.42
N SER A 383 -10.23 0.15 -27.68
CA SER A 383 -10.51 -0.33 -29.04
C SER A 383 -10.90 0.82 -29.96
N ARG A 384 -10.06 1.09 -30.97
CA ARG A 384 -10.40 2.04 -32.06
C ARG A 384 -11.59 1.43 -32.80
N GLY A 385 -12.70 2.17 -32.85
CA GLY A 385 -13.96 1.69 -33.40
C GLY A 385 -13.80 0.91 -34.70
N LEU A 386 -14.16 -0.37 -34.66
CA LEU A 386 -14.52 -1.18 -35.82
C LEU A 386 -15.88 -0.68 -36.36
N CYS A 387 -15.98 0.60 -36.75
CA CYS A 387 -17.13 1.15 -37.49
C CYS A 387 -16.92 2.63 -37.81
N CYS A 388 -16.05 2.91 -38.79
CA CYS A 388 -16.16 4.08 -39.67
C CYS A 388 -15.66 3.66 -41.06
N ALA A 389 -16.31 2.66 -41.68
CA ALA A 389 -16.32 2.62 -43.14
C ALA A 389 -17.28 3.74 -43.58
N PRO A 390 -16.84 4.73 -44.39
CA PRO A 390 -17.77 5.68 -44.98
C PRO A 390 -18.79 4.92 -45.84
N PRO A 391 -20.06 5.35 -45.90
CA PRO A 391 -21.04 4.70 -46.77
C PRO A 391 -20.54 4.73 -48.22
N PRO A 392 -20.74 3.64 -49.00
CA PRO A 392 -20.30 3.59 -50.39
C PRO A 392 -20.99 4.72 -51.17
N SER A 393 -20.19 5.58 -51.79
CA SER A 393 -20.68 6.62 -52.69
C SER A 393 -21.34 5.97 -53.92
N PRO A 394 -22.42 6.56 -54.47
CA PRO A 394 -23.08 6.00 -55.65
C PRO A 394 -22.16 6.07 -56.88
N PRO A 395 -22.33 5.15 -57.86
CA PRO A 395 -21.45 5.08 -59.02
C PRO A 395 -21.67 6.30 -59.93
N HIS A 396 -20.66 7.16 -60.02
CA HIS A 396 -20.62 8.18 -61.07
C HIS A 396 -20.08 7.58 -62.37
N THR A 397 -20.94 7.58 -63.37
CA THR A 397 -20.63 7.35 -64.77
C THR A 397 -19.82 8.51 -65.34
N GLY A 398 -18.82 8.19 -66.18
CA GLY A 398 -18.53 9.03 -67.34
C GLY A 398 -17.26 9.90 -67.31
N THR A 399 -16.27 9.39 -68.05
CA THR A 399 -15.43 10.08 -69.04
C THR A 399 -14.23 10.94 -68.60
N ALA A 400 -13.11 10.60 -69.25
CA ALA A 400 -11.76 11.13 -69.11
C ALA A 400 -11.56 12.47 -69.82
N ALA A 401 -10.70 13.31 -69.25
CA ALA A 401 -9.80 14.23 -69.96
C ALA A 401 -8.74 14.79 -68.99
N GLU A 402 -7.47 14.43 -69.19
CA GLU A 402 -6.31 15.23 -68.75
C GLU A 402 -5.99 16.28 -69.84
N PRO A 403 -5.39 17.46 -69.52
CA PRO A 403 -3.92 17.59 -69.51
C PRO A 403 -3.42 18.70 -68.50
N PRO A 404 -2.18 19.25 -68.54
CA PRO A 404 -1.17 18.92 -67.52
C PRO A 404 -0.49 20.11 -66.79
N ASN A 405 0.15 19.77 -65.68
CA ASN A 405 1.40 20.33 -65.12
C ASN A 405 1.42 21.76 -64.51
N THR A 406 1.70 21.85 -63.20
CA THR A 406 2.78 22.72 -62.68
C THR A 406 3.18 22.34 -61.23
N ARG A 407 4.37 21.72 -61.13
CA ARG A 407 5.41 21.82 -60.07
C ARG A 407 4.95 22.02 -58.61
N GLY A 408 4.76 20.90 -57.91
CA GLY A 408 4.82 20.80 -56.45
C GLY A 408 6.13 20.14 -55.99
N ILE A 409 6.78 20.77 -55.01
CA ILE A 409 8.07 20.43 -54.41
C ILE A 409 8.02 19.02 -53.81
N ILE A 410 8.89 18.13 -54.28
CA ILE A 410 9.11 16.78 -53.74
C ILE A 410 10.19 16.86 -52.67
N GLY A 411 9.81 16.62 -51.42
CA GLY A 411 10.68 16.12 -50.37
C GLY A 411 10.08 14.83 -49.84
N ALA A 412 10.58 13.70 -50.31
CA ALA A 412 10.10 12.36 -49.95
C ALA A 412 10.18 12.13 -48.42
N PRO A 413 9.21 11.43 -47.80
CA PRO A 413 9.35 10.98 -46.43
C PRO A 413 10.39 9.86 -46.34
N ASN A 414 11.33 10.05 -45.43
CA ASN A 414 12.35 9.09 -45.01
C ASN A 414 11.70 7.75 -44.57
N PRO A 415 12.12 6.58 -45.11
CA PRO A 415 11.53 5.29 -44.74
C PRO A 415 12.00 4.73 -43.38
N ASP A 416 13.01 5.32 -42.73
CA ASP A 416 13.71 4.68 -41.60
C ASP A 416 13.34 5.20 -40.21
N ALA A 417 12.04 5.36 -39.94
CA ALA A 417 11.54 5.55 -38.57
C ALA A 417 10.52 4.45 -38.19
N ARG A 418 10.93 3.19 -38.38
CA ARG A 418 10.32 2.03 -37.73
C ARG A 418 11.41 1.27 -36.97
N SER A 419 11.58 1.60 -35.70
CA SER A 419 12.27 0.73 -34.74
C SER A 419 11.72 0.97 -33.33
N GLY A 420 10.95 0.00 -32.83
CA GLY A 420 10.39 -0.03 -31.47
C GLY A 420 8.90 -0.38 -31.46
N GLY A 421 8.56 -1.62 -31.78
CA GLY A 421 7.17 -2.06 -31.90
C GLY A 421 6.37 -1.92 -30.60
N GLN A 422 5.36 -1.05 -30.63
CA GLN A 422 4.14 -1.25 -29.84
C GLN A 422 3.34 -2.36 -30.53
N GLN A 423 3.52 -3.61 -30.09
CA GLN A 423 2.45 -4.60 -30.24
C GLN A 423 1.28 -4.14 -29.34
N GLY A 424 0.05 -4.23 -29.85
CA GLY A 424 -1.26 -3.91 -29.24
C GLY A 424 -1.27 -3.10 -27.93
N GLY A 425 -1.84 -1.88 -27.96
CA GLY A 425 -1.86 -0.94 -26.83
C GLY A 425 -2.56 -1.44 -25.56
N GLU A 426 -1.82 -2.14 -24.71
CA GLU A 426 -2.21 -2.49 -23.34
C GLU A 426 -2.28 -1.23 -22.47
N TRP A 427 -3.39 -1.05 -21.76
CA TRP A 427 -3.65 0.13 -20.92
C TRP A 427 -2.70 0.25 -19.72
N CYS A 428 -2.38 -0.88 -19.08
CA CYS A 428 -1.44 -0.98 -17.96
C CYS A 428 -0.70 -2.31 -18.05
N ARG A 429 0.65 -2.25 -17.99
CA ARG A 429 1.52 -3.43 -18.14
C ARG A 429 1.79 -4.15 -16.82
N HIS A 430 2.04 -3.41 -15.74
CA HIS A 430 2.44 -4.01 -14.47
C HIS A 430 1.26 -4.07 -13.50
N TRP A 431 0.77 -5.29 -13.23
CA TRP A 431 -0.30 -5.56 -12.26
C TRP A 431 0.25 -6.31 -11.06
N LEU A 432 0.36 -5.65 -9.91
CA LEU A 432 0.98 -6.24 -8.72
C LEU A 432 -0.08 -6.50 -7.65
N HIS A 433 -0.04 -7.69 -7.07
CA HIS A 433 -1.00 -8.11 -6.05
C HIS A 433 -0.31 -8.55 -4.77
N THR A 434 -0.77 -8.04 -3.63
CA THR A 434 -0.26 -8.45 -2.32
C THR A 434 -1.01 -9.68 -1.80
N GLY A 435 -0.29 -10.62 -1.20
CA GLY A 435 -0.87 -11.86 -0.70
C GLY A 435 -1.79 -11.68 0.52
N HIS A 436 -2.66 -12.65 0.76
CA HIS A 436 -3.62 -12.65 1.86
C HIS A 436 -2.97 -12.67 3.25
N VAL A 437 -3.65 -12.07 4.24
CA VAL A 437 -3.40 -12.33 5.66
C VAL A 437 -4.38 -13.41 6.13
N HIS A 438 -3.86 -14.40 6.84
CA HIS A 438 -4.62 -15.44 7.51
C HIS A 438 -4.50 -15.28 9.02
N ILE A 439 -5.49 -15.74 9.76
CA ILE A 439 -5.46 -15.87 11.21
C ILE A 439 -6.05 -17.23 11.57
N GLU A 440 -5.35 -17.99 12.42
CA GLU A 440 -5.73 -19.36 12.79
C GLU A 440 -5.99 -20.31 11.58
N GLY A 441 -5.32 -20.06 10.45
CA GLY A 441 -5.45 -20.85 9.22
C GLY A 441 -6.62 -20.45 8.32
N LEU A 442 -7.44 -19.46 8.71
CA LEU A 442 -8.51 -18.90 7.89
C LEU A 442 -8.11 -17.54 7.32
N LYS A 443 -8.62 -17.18 6.14
CA LYS A 443 -8.43 -15.83 5.59
C LYS A 443 -8.99 -14.80 6.57
N MET A 444 -8.24 -13.75 6.85
CA MET A 444 -8.73 -12.63 7.65
C MET A 444 -9.69 -11.79 6.82
N SER A 445 -10.96 -11.71 7.22
CA SER A 445 -11.95 -10.90 6.52
C SER A 445 -13.06 -10.40 7.43
N LYS A 446 -13.74 -9.34 7.00
CA LYS A 446 -14.94 -8.84 7.69
C LYS A 446 -16.12 -9.81 7.62
N SER A 447 -16.26 -10.55 6.53
CA SER A 447 -17.34 -11.52 6.35
C SER A 447 -17.23 -12.71 7.31
N LEU A 448 -16.00 -13.19 7.57
CA LEU A 448 -15.73 -14.26 8.52
C LEU A 448 -15.67 -13.77 9.97
N LYS A 449 -15.83 -12.46 10.21
CA LYS A 449 -15.77 -11.80 11.53
C LYS A 449 -14.51 -12.15 12.34
N ASN A 450 -13.43 -12.55 11.67
CA ASN A 450 -12.17 -13.00 12.27
C ASN A 450 -11.04 -11.97 12.07
N PHE A 451 -11.36 -10.68 12.00
CA PHE A 451 -10.38 -9.65 11.71
C PHE A 451 -9.94 -8.89 12.96
N ILE A 452 -8.70 -8.42 12.92
CA ILE A 452 -8.14 -7.50 13.91
C ILE A 452 -8.01 -6.14 13.22
N THR A 453 -8.59 -5.11 13.82
CA THR A 453 -8.44 -3.74 13.34
C THR A 453 -7.03 -3.22 13.59
N VAL A 454 -6.62 -2.17 12.88
CA VAL A 454 -5.32 -1.54 13.14
C VAL A 454 -5.26 -1.01 14.57
N LYS A 455 -6.34 -0.38 15.05
CA LYS A 455 -6.44 0.16 16.42
C LYS A 455 -6.29 -0.93 17.48
N GLU A 456 -7.04 -2.03 17.37
CA GLU A 456 -6.92 -3.17 18.28
C GLU A 456 -5.51 -3.77 18.30
N TYR A 457 -4.84 -3.85 17.14
CA TYR A 457 -3.46 -4.31 17.07
C TYR A 457 -2.49 -3.39 17.83
N ILE A 458 -2.59 -2.07 17.61
CA ILE A 458 -1.73 -1.10 18.28
C ILE A 458 -1.93 -1.14 19.80
N GLU A 459 -3.19 -1.23 20.25
CA GLU A 459 -3.53 -1.33 21.68
C GLU A 459 -3.00 -2.62 22.30
N ALA A 460 -3.18 -3.76 21.62
CA ALA A 460 -2.74 -5.06 22.10
C ALA A 460 -1.22 -5.27 22.09
N HIS A 461 -0.48 -4.53 21.26
CA HIS A 461 0.98 -4.66 21.17
C HIS A 461 1.70 -4.25 22.46
N GLY A 462 1.16 -3.29 23.23
CA GLY A 462 1.75 -2.81 24.48
C GLY A 462 3.05 -1.98 24.36
N GLY A 463 3.58 -1.79 23.14
CA GLY A 463 4.83 -1.04 22.87
C GLY A 463 4.61 0.41 22.41
N GLY A 464 3.36 0.87 22.36
CA GLY A 464 2.97 2.15 21.77
C GLY A 464 2.94 2.12 20.24
N ALA A 465 2.33 3.15 19.65
CA ALA A 465 2.02 3.20 18.22
C ALA A 465 3.25 3.13 17.31
N VAL A 466 4.33 3.84 17.66
CA VAL A 466 5.57 3.88 16.85
C VAL A 466 6.22 2.49 16.78
N GLN A 467 6.33 1.82 17.92
CA GLN A 467 6.97 0.50 17.98
C GLN A 467 6.12 -0.56 17.29
N ALA A 468 4.81 -0.57 17.55
CA ALA A 468 3.88 -1.47 16.90
C ALA A 468 3.88 -1.29 15.37
N SER A 469 3.95 -0.04 14.89
CA SER A 469 4.14 0.26 13.46
C SER A 469 5.43 -0.35 12.90
N GLN A 470 6.56 -0.19 13.59
CA GLN A 470 7.84 -0.75 13.16
C GLN A 470 7.84 -2.28 13.15
N ASP A 471 7.27 -2.90 14.18
CA ASP A 471 7.19 -4.35 14.31
C ASP A 471 6.24 -4.96 13.26
N PHE A 472 5.11 -4.31 12.97
CA PHE A 472 4.24 -4.71 11.86
C PHE A 472 4.91 -4.56 10.49
N ARG A 473 5.68 -3.48 10.29
CA ARG A 473 6.43 -3.25 9.05
C ARG A 473 7.52 -4.29 8.86
N ILE A 474 8.29 -4.61 9.90
CA ILE A 474 9.29 -5.70 9.86
C ILE A 474 8.60 -7.05 9.61
N PHE A 475 7.46 -7.31 10.24
CA PHE A 475 6.65 -8.50 9.93
C PHE A 475 6.30 -8.58 8.44
N CYS A 476 5.92 -7.47 7.80
CA CYS A 476 5.69 -7.44 6.36
C CYS A 476 6.98 -7.70 5.58
N LEU A 477 8.10 -7.09 5.95
CA LEU A 477 9.40 -7.23 5.27
C LEU A 477 10.01 -8.64 5.37
N MET A 478 9.67 -9.39 6.43
CA MET A 478 10.07 -10.79 6.62
C MET A 478 9.42 -11.74 5.62
N HIS A 479 8.44 -11.29 4.84
CA HIS A 479 7.74 -12.09 3.85
C HIS A 479 7.75 -11.37 2.49
N ARG A 480 7.73 -12.12 1.38
CA ARG A 480 7.51 -11.51 0.07
C ARG A 480 6.12 -10.87 0.03
N TYR A 481 5.98 -9.71 -0.63
CA TYR A 481 4.69 -9.00 -0.68
C TYR A 481 3.59 -9.83 -1.36
N THR A 482 3.95 -10.70 -2.30
CA THR A 482 3.04 -11.62 -3.01
C THR A 482 2.62 -12.83 -2.18
N ALA A 483 3.40 -13.23 -1.18
CA ALA A 483 3.17 -14.48 -0.44
C ALA A 483 1.95 -14.35 0.50
N PRO A 484 1.14 -15.39 0.71
CA PRO A 484 0.18 -15.41 1.82
C PRO A 484 0.94 -15.48 3.17
N VAL A 485 0.43 -14.81 4.20
CA VAL A 485 1.02 -14.86 5.55
C VAL A 485 -0.04 -15.16 6.60
N THR A 486 0.34 -15.92 7.61
CA THR A 486 -0.47 -16.10 8.83
C THR A 486 -0.01 -15.10 9.87
N PHE A 487 -0.92 -14.28 10.37
CA PHE A 487 -0.71 -13.37 11.50
C PHE A 487 -0.79 -14.14 12.82
N SER A 488 0.14 -13.83 13.72
CA SER A 488 0.08 -14.17 15.14
C SER A 488 0.94 -13.18 15.93
N TYR A 489 0.61 -12.96 17.20
CA TYR A 489 1.45 -12.13 18.07
C TYR A 489 2.86 -12.71 18.27
N THR A 490 3.02 -14.03 18.16
CA THR A 490 4.35 -14.67 18.14
C THR A 490 5.20 -14.16 16.98
N LYS A 491 4.64 -14.04 15.78
CA LYS A 491 5.37 -13.50 14.62
C LYS A 491 5.65 -12.01 14.73
N ILE A 492 4.79 -11.27 15.42
CA ILE A 492 5.05 -9.86 15.76
C ILE A 492 6.21 -9.77 16.77
N ALA A 493 6.27 -10.64 17.76
CA ALA A 493 7.40 -10.72 18.68
C ALA A 493 8.71 -11.12 17.97
N GLU A 494 8.66 -12.02 16.99
CA GLU A 494 9.82 -12.34 16.12
C GLU A 494 10.30 -11.10 15.35
N ALA A 495 9.37 -10.30 14.81
CA ALA A 495 9.68 -9.03 14.17
C ALA A 495 10.29 -8.01 15.16
N GLY A 496 9.76 -7.93 16.38
CA GLY A 496 10.34 -7.14 17.47
C GLY A 496 11.77 -7.58 17.83
N ALA A 497 12.05 -8.88 17.80
CA ALA A 497 13.41 -9.39 18.00
C ALA A 497 14.36 -8.98 16.86
N VAL A 498 13.89 -8.94 15.61
CA VAL A 498 14.65 -8.40 14.47
C VAL A 498 14.94 -6.90 14.68
N ARG A 499 13.93 -6.11 15.07
CA ARG A 499 14.10 -4.68 15.40
C ARG A 499 15.17 -4.48 16.48
N ALA A 500 15.05 -5.21 17.59
CA ALA A 500 15.96 -5.10 18.72
C ALA A 500 17.42 -5.42 18.34
N ARG A 501 17.64 -6.38 17.43
CA ARG A 501 18.99 -6.68 16.91
C ARG A 501 19.59 -5.50 16.15
N PHE A 502 18.82 -4.83 15.29
CA PHE A 502 19.30 -3.64 14.59
C PHE A 502 19.55 -2.47 15.54
N GLN A 503 18.65 -2.23 16.50
CA GLN A 503 18.84 -1.18 17.52
C GLN A 503 20.10 -1.42 18.36
N ARG A 504 20.37 -2.68 18.76
CA ARG A 504 21.60 -3.07 19.44
C ARG A 504 22.84 -2.78 18.58
N PHE A 505 22.79 -3.10 17.30
CA PHE A 505 23.87 -2.79 16.36
C PHE A 505 24.13 -1.28 16.24
N PHE A 506 23.09 -0.46 16.10
CA PHE A 506 23.25 0.99 16.02
C PHE A 506 23.82 1.61 17.31
N SER A 507 23.36 1.15 18.48
CA SER A 507 23.92 1.57 19.77
C SER A 507 25.41 1.19 19.90
N MET A 508 25.77 -0.03 19.49
CA MET A 508 27.17 -0.47 19.44
C MET A 508 28.01 0.42 18.51
N ALA A 509 27.52 0.71 17.30
CA ALA A 509 28.24 1.55 16.34
C ALA A 509 28.41 2.99 16.85
N ALA A 510 27.39 3.56 17.49
CA ALA A 510 27.47 4.88 18.11
C ALA A 510 28.53 4.92 19.22
N HIS A 511 28.55 3.90 20.09
CA HIS A 511 29.56 3.78 21.15
C HIS A 511 30.99 3.64 20.60
N VAL A 512 31.20 2.85 19.54
CA VAL A 512 32.51 2.77 18.86
C VAL A 512 32.90 4.13 18.27
N GLY A 513 31.95 4.88 17.71
CA GLY A 513 32.19 6.23 17.19
C GLY A 513 32.57 7.26 18.26
N ALA A 514 31.92 7.21 19.43
CA ALA A 514 32.19 8.11 20.54
C ALA A 514 33.58 7.89 21.18
N ASN A 515 34.05 6.64 21.20
CA ASN A 515 35.32 6.25 21.81
C ASN A 515 36.50 6.20 20.83
N ALA A 516 36.44 7.00 19.76
CA ALA A 516 37.46 7.05 18.71
C ALA A 516 38.81 7.63 19.21
N ALA A 517 39.63 6.80 19.86
CA ALA A 517 40.97 7.17 20.28
C ALA A 517 41.97 7.08 19.10
N ALA A 518 42.15 8.23 18.43
CA ALA A 518 43.10 8.51 17.35
C ALA A 518 42.88 7.77 16.01
N LEU A 519 43.31 8.44 14.92
CA LEU A 519 43.31 7.86 13.56
C LEU A 519 44.27 6.68 13.49
N ARG A 520 43.75 5.49 13.15
CA ARG A 520 44.53 4.25 13.00
C ARG A 520 44.50 3.78 11.55
N ARG A 521 45.61 3.23 11.07
CA ARG A 521 45.68 2.58 9.75
C ARG A 521 44.87 1.29 9.78
N TRP A 522 44.22 0.98 8.65
CA TRP A 522 43.47 -0.26 8.49
C TRP A 522 44.43 -1.45 8.38
N GLY A 523 44.15 -2.51 9.13
CA GLY A 523 44.78 -3.82 9.01
C GLY A 523 43.89 -4.80 8.26
N ALA A 524 44.23 -6.08 8.34
CA ALA A 524 43.52 -7.15 7.63
C ALA A 524 42.05 -7.30 8.08
N GLU A 525 41.76 -7.13 9.37
CA GLU A 525 40.40 -7.26 9.91
C GLU A 525 39.48 -6.11 9.46
N GLU A 526 40.01 -4.88 9.39
CA GLU A 526 39.26 -3.72 8.86
C GLU A 526 39.01 -3.87 7.36
N ALA A 527 40.01 -4.36 6.61
CA ALA A 527 39.87 -4.65 5.19
C ALA A 527 38.83 -5.75 4.92
N ASP A 528 38.80 -6.80 5.73
CA ASP A 528 37.79 -7.87 5.67
C ASP A 528 36.37 -7.35 5.94
N LEU A 529 36.19 -6.53 6.99
CA LEU A 529 34.87 -5.95 7.28
C LEU A 529 34.40 -5.01 6.14
N HIS A 530 35.32 -4.22 5.57
CA HIS A 530 35.02 -3.36 4.43
C HIS A 530 34.67 -4.18 3.16
N ALA A 531 35.34 -5.31 2.93
CA ALA A 531 35.00 -6.21 1.84
C ALA A 531 33.60 -6.83 2.01
N LYS A 532 33.25 -7.23 3.24
CA LYS A 532 31.89 -7.71 3.58
C LYS A 532 30.82 -6.64 3.36
N LEU A 533 31.12 -5.38 3.66
CA LEU A 533 30.22 -4.26 3.35
C LEU A 533 29.99 -4.13 1.83
N ALA A 534 31.04 -4.22 1.03
CA ALA A 534 30.95 -4.14 -0.43
C ALA A 534 30.12 -5.30 -1.02
N ASP A 535 30.37 -6.53 -0.57
CA ASP A 535 29.63 -7.72 -0.96
C ASP A 535 28.15 -7.64 -0.55
N CYS A 536 27.88 -7.30 0.72
CA CYS A 536 26.52 -7.05 1.21
C CYS A 536 25.81 -5.99 0.36
N THR A 537 26.50 -4.91 -0.02
CA THR A 537 25.94 -3.84 -0.85
C THR A 537 25.46 -4.36 -2.20
N GLN A 538 26.27 -5.19 -2.86
CA GLN A 538 25.91 -5.79 -4.14
C GLN A 538 24.75 -6.79 -4.00
N GLN A 539 24.80 -7.67 -3.00
CA GLN A 539 23.77 -8.69 -2.81
C GLN A 539 22.42 -8.08 -2.41
N VAL A 540 22.40 -7.08 -1.53
CA VAL A 540 21.17 -6.37 -1.16
C VAL A 540 20.59 -5.63 -2.37
N HIS A 541 21.41 -4.98 -3.19
CA HIS A 541 20.93 -4.33 -4.40
C HIS A 541 20.30 -5.35 -5.38
N GLY A 542 20.93 -6.50 -5.57
CA GLY A 542 20.38 -7.59 -6.40
C GLY A 542 19.07 -8.17 -5.86
N ALA A 543 18.98 -8.41 -4.55
CA ALA A 543 17.77 -8.90 -3.89
C ALA A 543 16.59 -7.92 -4.05
N LEU A 544 16.81 -6.63 -3.78
CA LEU A 544 15.78 -5.61 -3.91
C LEU A 544 15.40 -5.34 -5.38
N GLY A 545 16.32 -5.54 -6.32
CA GLY A 545 16.07 -5.38 -7.76
C GLY A 545 15.32 -6.55 -8.39
N CYS A 546 15.22 -7.68 -7.70
CA CYS A 546 14.54 -8.89 -8.17
C CYS A 546 13.26 -9.13 -7.35
N ASP A 547 12.18 -8.48 -7.79
CA ASP A 547 10.84 -8.55 -7.19
C ASP A 547 10.82 -8.17 -5.71
N ALA A 548 11.63 -7.15 -5.37
CA ALA A 548 11.73 -6.58 -4.03
C ALA A 548 11.87 -7.65 -2.94
N ASP A 549 12.89 -8.51 -3.03
CA ASP A 549 13.16 -9.58 -2.05
C ASP A 549 13.65 -9.01 -0.71
N THR A 550 12.70 -8.44 0.05
CA THR A 550 12.95 -7.86 1.37
C THR A 550 13.38 -8.89 2.42
N PRO A 551 12.91 -10.16 2.43
CA PRO A 551 13.43 -11.16 3.35
C PRO A 551 14.93 -11.42 3.17
N ALA A 552 15.38 -11.57 1.91
CA ALA A 552 16.80 -11.76 1.62
C ALA A 552 17.62 -10.53 2.03
N ALA A 553 17.13 -9.31 1.71
CA ALA A 553 17.78 -8.07 2.12
C ALA A 553 17.91 -7.96 3.66
N LEU A 554 16.84 -8.23 4.42
CA LEU A 554 16.89 -8.20 5.89
C LEU A 554 17.88 -9.20 6.48
N ARG A 555 18.00 -10.40 5.90
CA ARG A 555 19.00 -11.40 6.32
C ARG A 555 20.42 -10.88 6.10
N LEU A 556 20.72 -10.37 4.90
CA LEU A 556 22.05 -9.83 4.56
C LEU A 556 22.44 -8.66 5.45
N LEU A 557 21.50 -7.75 5.77
CA LEU A 557 21.73 -6.64 6.68
C LEU A 557 22.01 -7.11 8.12
N GLN A 558 21.31 -8.16 8.59
CA GLN A 558 21.57 -8.76 9.91
C GLN A 558 22.96 -9.43 9.96
N GLU A 559 23.37 -10.12 8.89
CA GLU A 559 24.69 -10.74 8.78
C GLU A 559 25.81 -9.69 8.82
N LEU A 560 25.65 -8.58 8.08
CA LEU A 560 26.60 -7.46 8.11
C LEU A 560 26.66 -6.81 9.51
N SER A 561 25.50 -6.58 10.13
CA SER A 561 25.40 -6.03 11.48
C SER A 561 26.11 -6.92 12.50
N ALA A 562 25.91 -8.23 12.42
CA ALA A 562 26.57 -9.21 13.29
C ALA A 562 28.09 -9.25 13.06
N ALA A 563 28.57 -9.17 11.82
CA ALA A 563 29.99 -9.11 11.50
C ALA A 563 30.67 -7.86 12.10
N ALA A 564 29.99 -6.70 12.01
CA ALA A 564 30.48 -5.46 12.59
C ALA A 564 30.49 -5.49 14.13
N CYS A 565 29.44 -6.03 14.78
CA CYS A 565 29.43 -6.25 16.23
C CYS A 565 30.58 -7.17 16.66
N LYS A 566 30.78 -8.30 15.96
CA LYS A 566 31.86 -9.24 16.27
C LYS A 566 33.23 -8.56 16.18
N TYR A 567 33.47 -7.78 15.14
CA TYR A 567 34.71 -7.02 14.99
C TYR A 567 34.93 -6.06 16.18
N ALA A 568 33.92 -5.28 16.54
CA ALA A 568 33.99 -4.33 17.66
C ALA A 568 34.22 -5.04 19.00
N ASP A 569 33.60 -6.20 19.25
CA ASP A 569 33.73 -6.96 20.49
C ASP A 569 35.06 -7.72 20.60
N VAL A 570 35.69 -8.07 19.47
CA VAL A 570 37.04 -8.64 19.45
C VAL A 570 38.09 -7.56 19.71
N ARG A 571 37.95 -6.40 19.06
CA ARG A 571 38.92 -5.30 19.17
C ARG A 571 38.77 -4.46 20.44
N GLY A 572 37.57 -4.39 21.03
CA GLY A 572 37.27 -3.55 22.19
C GLY A 572 37.66 -2.10 21.96
N ALA A 573 38.34 -1.49 22.94
CA ALA A 573 38.88 -0.12 22.84
C ALA A 573 39.87 0.11 21.68
N SER A 574 40.34 -0.95 21.02
CA SER A 574 41.21 -0.84 19.83
C SER A 574 40.48 -0.87 18.49
N ALA A 575 39.14 -0.93 18.49
CA ALA A 575 38.34 -0.94 17.27
C ALA A 575 38.57 0.35 16.46
N VAL A 576 38.74 0.20 15.14
CA VAL A 576 38.77 1.33 14.21
C VAL A 576 37.32 1.71 13.90
N PRO A 577 36.91 2.98 14.13
CA PRO A 577 35.50 3.35 13.99
C PRO A 577 34.96 3.30 12.56
N GLU A 578 35.75 3.76 11.59
CA GLU A 578 35.24 4.02 10.23
C GLU A 578 34.62 2.80 9.52
N PRO A 579 35.20 1.58 9.56
CA PRO A 579 34.53 0.39 9.01
C PRO A 579 33.18 0.09 9.66
N VAL A 580 33.08 0.21 10.99
CA VAL A 580 31.83 -0.03 11.75
C VAL A 580 30.78 1.02 11.42
N LEU A 581 31.17 2.30 11.41
CA LEU A 581 30.28 3.42 11.08
C LEU A 581 29.82 3.38 9.62
N SER A 582 30.66 2.88 8.71
CA SER A 582 30.27 2.67 7.31
C SER A 582 29.21 1.57 7.16
N CYS A 583 29.36 0.45 7.89
CA CYS A 583 28.31 -0.57 7.98
C CYS A 583 27.02 0.01 8.56
N ALA A 584 27.11 0.79 9.66
CA ALA A 584 25.94 1.39 10.30
C ALA A 584 25.19 2.34 9.36
N ARG A 585 25.90 3.29 8.72
CA ARG A 585 25.30 4.21 7.74
C ARG A 585 24.65 3.47 6.58
N TYR A 586 25.28 2.41 6.07
CA TYR A 586 24.71 1.62 4.99
C TYR A 586 23.42 0.91 5.42
N VAL A 587 23.45 0.21 6.56
CA VAL A 587 22.29 -0.51 7.11
C VAL A 587 21.14 0.46 7.40
N GLU A 588 21.42 1.60 8.05
CA GLU A 588 20.44 2.64 8.34
C GLU A 588 19.78 3.18 7.07
N ARG A 589 20.58 3.45 6.03
CA ARG A 589 20.08 3.94 4.75
C ARG A 589 19.11 2.94 4.08
N VAL A 590 19.46 1.65 4.05
CA VAL A 590 18.60 0.62 3.43
C VAL A 590 17.33 0.39 4.26
N LEU A 591 17.44 0.34 5.59
CA LEU A 591 16.27 0.22 6.48
C LEU A 591 15.34 1.45 6.33
N SER A 592 15.91 2.65 6.21
CA SER A 592 15.15 3.89 5.99
C SER A 592 14.43 3.89 4.65
N ALA A 593 15.04 3.36 3.58
CA ALA A 593 14.40 3.16 2.28
C ALA A 593 13.26 2.12 2.32
N MET A 594 13.19 1.28 3.35
CA MET A 594 12.05 0.39 3.63
C MET A 594 11.05 1.03 4.62
N GLY A 595 11.29 2.27 5.05
CA GLY A 595 10.46 3.02 5.99
C GLY A 595 10.66 2.64 7.46
N LEU A 596 11.83 2.12 7.83
CA LEU A 596 12.20 1.83 9.22
C LEU A 596 13.18 2.89 9.75
N ALA A 597 12.81 3.54 10.84
CA ALA A 597 13.64 4.52 11.55
C ALA A 597 14.16 3.90 12.86
N LEU A 598 15.28 3.15 12.76
CA LEU A 598 15.86 2.40 13.90
C LEU A 598 17.17 3.00 14.42
N GLY A 599 17.85 3.85 13.63
CA GLY A 599 19.00 4.64 14.05
C GLY A 599 18.51 5.86 14.85
N GLY A 600 19.09 6.09 16.03
CA GLY A 600 18.55 6.93 17.10
C GLY A 600 18.40 8.44 16.84
N GLN A 601 18.17 8.94 15.63
CA GLN A 601 17.91 10.36 15.36
C GLN A 601 16.43 10.76 15.51
N GLY A 602 15.70 10.12 16.42
CA GLY A 602 14.27 10.35 16.65
C GLY A 602 13.89 10.61 18.10
N GLY A 603 14.85 10.93 18.96
CA GLY A 603 14.59 11.25 20.36
C GLY A 603 14.53 12.75 20.58
N GLY A 604 13.33 13.31 20.82
CA GLY A 604 13.23 14.63 21.45
C GLY A 604 14.01 14.68 22.77
N GLY A 605 14.24 15.87 23.33
CA GLY A 605 15.19 16.13 24.43
C GLY A 605 15.13 15.23 25.68
N ASP A 606 14.08 14.42 25.87
CA ASP A 606 14.02 13.39 26.90
C ASP A 606 14.89 12.15 26.61
N ALA A 607 15.12 11.79 25.35
CA ALA A 607 16.02 10.70 24.98
C ALA A 607 17.49 11.08 25.23
N GLU A 608 17.84 12.32 24.92
CA GLU A 608 19.18 12.89 25.15
C GLU A 608 19.45 13.05 26.66
N ARG A 609 18.45 13.44 27.45
CA ARG A 609 18.52 13.42 28.93
C ARG A 609 18.67 12.00 29.47
N LEU A 610 17.89 11.04 28.98
CA LEU A 610 17.99 9.65 29.42
C LEU A 610 19.38 9.09 29.10
N GLU A 611 19.92 9.39 27.92
CA GLU A 611 21.27 9.00 27.52
C GLU A 611 22.33 9.61 28.46
N GLY A 612 22.21 10.91 28.77
CA GLY A 612 23.08 11.57 29.75
C GLY A 612 23.02 10.91 31.14
N VAL A 613 21.82 10.61 31.64
CA VAL A 613 21.62 9.93 32.93
C VAL A 613 22.19 8.51 32.89
N MET A 614 21.95 7.76 31.81
CA MET A 614 22.46 6.40 31.66
C MET A 614 23.98 6.36 31.60
N ASN A 615 24.62 7.31 30.91
CA ASN A 615 26.07 7.43 30.87
C ASN A 615 26.64 7.65 32.28
N CYS A 616 26.05 8.54 33.09
CA CYS A 616 26.47 8.75 34.48
C CYS A 616 26.33 7.48 35.33
N VAL A 617 25.21 6.73 35.20
CA VAL A 617 24.98 5.48 35.94
C VAL A 617 26.00 4.42 35.52
N ILE A 618 26.30 4.31 34.24
CA ILE A 618 27.27 3.36 33.69
C ILE A 618 28.68 3.68 34.15
N GLU A 619 29.11 4.93 34.07
CA GLU A 619 30.43 5.38 34.51
C GLU A 619 30.62 5.10 36.00
N PHE A 620 29.66 5.53 36.83
CA PHE A 620 29.70 5.29 38.28
C PHE A 620 29.77 3.80 38.62
N ARG A 621 28.90 2.99 38.02
CA ARG A 621 28.85 1.53 38.26
C ARG A 621 30.12 0.84 37.77
N SER A 622 30.65 1.24 36.62
CA SER A 622 31.86 0.63 36.03
C SER A 622 33.10 0.99 36.85
N GLU A 623 33.24 2.25 37.28
CA GLU A 623 34.33 2.69 38.14
C GLU A 623 34.32 1.96 39.49
N LEU A 624 33.14 1.86 40.14
CA LEU A 624 32.98 1.10 41.39
C LEU A 624 33.33 -0.37 41.23
N ARG A 625 32.84 -1.01 40.15
CA ARG A 625 33.13 -2.41 39.85
C ARG A 625 34.63 -2.62 39.62
N ASN A 626 35.27 -1.76 38.83
CA ASN A 626 36.68 -1.89 38.48
C ASN A 626 37.59 -1.67 39.69
N ARG A 627 37.31 -0.66 40.52
CA ARG A 627 38.04 -0.46 41.80
C ARG A 627 37.85 -1.63 42.75
N ALA A 628 36.63 -2.16 42.88
CA ALA A 628 36.38 -3.33 43.73
C ALA A 628 37.13 -4.58 43.23
N LEU A 629 37.32 -4.73 41.92
CA LEU A 629 38.12 -5.82 41.34
C LEU A 629 39.63 -5.61 41.52
N ALA A 630 40.11 -4.37 41.45
CA ALA A 630 41.53 -4.02 41.51
C ALA A 630 42.09 -3.91 42.94
N GLU A 631 41.34 -3.32 43.86
CA GLU A 631 41.86 -2.89 45.18
C GLU A 631 41.53 -3.86 46.32
N ALA A 632 40.56 -4.77 46.14
CA ALA A 632 40.13 -5.67 47.20
C ALA A 632 40.46 -7.15 46.91
N PRO A 633 41.04 -7.92 47.85
CA PRO A 633 41.34 -9.34 47.66
C PRO A 633 40.10 -10.18 47.38
N ALA A 634 40.26 -11.26 46.62
CA ALA A 634 39.19 -12.25 46.41
C ALA A 634 38.79 -12.85 47.77
N GLY A 635 37.49 -12.85 48.09
CA GLY A 635 36.95 -13.29 49.39
C GLY A 635 36.68 -12.18 50.40
N ASN A 636 37.01 -10.92 50.09
CA ASN A 636 36.63 -9.77 50.93
C ASN A 636 35.10 -9.53 50.86
N ALA A 637 34.44 -9.46 52.03
CA ALA A 637 32.99 -9.27 52.12
C ALA A 637 32.50 -7.95 51.49
N LEU A 638 33.30 -6.87 51.58
CA LEU A 638 33.00 -5.58 50.95
C LEU A 638 33.06 -5.69 49.42
N ARG A 639 34.05 -6.39 48.88
CA ARG A 639 34.14 -6.68 47.43
C ARG A 639 32.92 -7.45 46.95
N GLY A 640 32.52 -8.50 47.68
CA GLY A 640 31.33 -9.29 47.35
C GLY A 640 30.05 -8.46 47.38
N GLY A 641 29.88 -7.61 48.41
CA GLY A 641 28.73 -6.72 48.53
C GLY A 641 28.65 -5.68 47.40
N VAL A 642 29.76 -5.03 47.06
CA VAL A 642 29.81 -4.03 45.97
C VAL A 642 29.51 -4.66 44.61
N LEU A 643 30.07 -5.84 44.32
CA LEU A 643 29.77 -6.56 43.08
C LEU A 643 28.31 -7.00 43.01
N SER A 644 27.74 -7.47 44.13
CA SER A 644 26.31 -7.81 44.23
C SER A 644 25.42 -6.61 43.95
N LEU A 645 25.74 -5.43 44.50
CA LEU A 645 24.98 -4.20 44.24
C LEU A 645 25.08 -3.77 42.77
N CYS A 646 26.27 -3.89 42.16
CA CYS A 646 26.44 -3.62 40.73
C CYS A 646 25.59 -4.58 39.87
N ASP A 647 25.56 -5.86 40.23
CA ASP A 647 24.76 -6.87 39.55
C ASP A 647 23.25 -6.65 39.78
N ASP A 648 22.83 -6.12 40.94
CA ASP A 648 21.43 -5.77 41.21
C ASP A 648 20.95 -4.60 40.34
N VAL A 649 21.77 -3.56 40.17
CA VAL A 649 21.48 -2.47 39.24
C VAL A 649 21.37 -3.00 37.80
N ARG A 650 22.29 -3.90 37.39
CA ARG A 650 22.34 -4.47 36.03
C ARG A 650 21.17 -5.42 35.73
N ASN A 651 20.86 -6.33 36.65
CA ASN A 651 19.98 -7.47 36.40
C ASN A 651 18.54 -7.26 36.90
N ARG A 652 18.32 -6.31 37.82
CA ARG A 652 16.99 -6.06 38.44
C ARG A 652 16.53 -4.62 38.30
N GLY A 653 17.37 -3.65 38.63
CA GLY A 653 17.00 -2.23 38.65
C GLY A 653 16.68 -1.69 37.26
N LEU A 654 17.67 -1.70 36.38
CA LEU A 654 17.54 -1.14 35.03
C LEU A 654 16.59 -1.93 34.12
N PRO A 655 16.53 -3.28 34.17
CA PRO A 655 15.56 -4.03 33.35
C PRO A 655 14.10 -3.70 33.67
N ARG A 656 13.77 -3.32 34.92
CA ARG A 656 12.42 -2.84 35.28
C ARG A 656 12.08 -1.50 34.65
N ALA A 657 13.09 -0.69 34.33
CA ALA A 657 12.95 0.55 33.60
C ALA A 657 13.02 0.36 32.07
N GLY A 658 13.00 -0.89 31.58
CA GLY A 658 13.14 -1.19 30.16
C GLY A 658 14.56 -0.96 29.64
N VAL A 659 15.58 -1.06 30.49
CA VAL A 659 16.98 -0.85 30.13
C VAL A 659 17.80 -2.09 30.44
N VAL A 660 18.53 -2.61 29.45
CA VAL A 660 19.47 -3.72 29.62
C VAL A 660 20.89 -3.19 29.50
N LEU A 661 21.75 -3.64 30.41
CA LEU A 661 23.18 -3.36 30.40
C LEU A 661 23.98 -4.60 29.97
N GLU A 662 24.95 -4.41 29.08
CA GLU A 662 25.95 -5.41 28.70
C GLU A 662 27.34 -4.90 29.08
N ASP A 663 28.11 -5.72 29.81
CA ASP A 663 29.48 -5.36 30.20
C ASP A 663 30.45 -5.60 29.04
N THR A 664 31.38 -4.67 28.84
CA THR A 664 32.39 -4.74 27.78
C THR A 664 33.72 -5.29 28.31
N LYS A 665 34.52 -5.89 27.43
CA LYS A 665 35.79 -6.55 27.82
C LYS A 665 36.85 -5.59 28.36
N ASP A 666 36.75 -4.32 28.05
CA ASP A 666 37.60 -3.22 28.53
C ASP A 666 37.18 -2.68 29.92
N GLY A 667 36.18 -3.30 30.57
CA GLY A 667 35.74 -2.94 31.92
C GLY A 667 34.66 -1.86 31.96
N GLY A 668 34.14 -1.45 30.80
CA GLY A 668 32.97 -0.56 30.70
C GLY A 668 31.65 -1.32 30.64
N ALA A 669 30.57 -0.60 30.31
CA ALA A 669 29.29 -1.19 29.95
C ALA A 669 28.58 -0.39 28.85
N ARG A 670 27.72 -1.06 28.09
CA ARG A 670 26.82 -0.49 27.08
C ARG A 670 25.39 -0.74 27.51
N TRP A 671 24.47 0.14 27.10
CA TRP A 671 23.05 -0.02 27.41
C TRP A 671 22.18 -0.06 26.16
N PHE A 672 21.03 -0.69 26.32
CA PHE A 672 20.00 -0.82 25.30
C PHE A 672 18.64 -0.63 25.94
N LYS A 673 17.70 0.00 25.22
CA LYS A 673 16.29 -0.14 25.58
C LYS A 673 15.87 -1.57 25.26
N ALA A 674 15.31 -2.25 26.25
CA ALA A 674 14.73 -3.57 26.08
C ALA A 674 13.23 -3.47 26.33
N ASP A 675 12.47 -4.18 25.51
CA ASP A 675 11.06 -4.38 25.77
C ASP A 675 10.94 -5.13 27.10
N PRO A 676 10.12 -4.66 28.07
CA PRO A 676 9.90 -5.41 29.30
C PRO A 676 9.45 -6.81 28.91
N LYS A 677 10.21 -7.84 29.32
CA LYS A 677 10.08 -9.24 28.85
C LYS A 677 8.64 -9.59 28.50
N THR A 678 8.37 -9.71 27.20
CA THR A 678 7.06 -9.96 26.61
C THR A 678 6.49 -11.33 26.92
N ASP A 679 7.23 -12.22 27.58
CA ASP A 679 6.75 -13.57 27.95
C ASP A 679 5.49 -13.52 28.82
N ALA A 680 5.30 -12.48 29.64
CA ALA A 680 4.07 -12.29 30.42
C ALA A 680 2.90 -11.70 29.60
N ALA A 681 3.19 -10.98 28.51
CA ALA A 681 2.16 -10.39 27.65
C ALA A 681 1.60 -11.40 26.63
N VAL A 682 2.40 -12.40 26.23
CA VAL A 682 1.98 -13.47 25.31
C VAL A 682 0.90 -14.38 25.93
N GLU A 683 0.88 -14.53 27.27
CA GLU A 683 -0.19 -15.26 27.97
C GLU A 683 -1.39 -14.38 28.39
N ALA A 684 -1.19 -13.06 28.58
CA ALA A 684 -2.23 -12.17 29.08
C ALA A 684 -3.17 -11.59 28.01
N VAL A 685 -2.82 -11.68 26.72
CA VAL A 685 -3.65 -11.15 25.62
C VAL A 685 -4.37 -12.30 24.91
N LYS A 686 -5.37 -12.88 25.57
CA LYS A 686 -6.56 -13.32 24.83
C LYS A 686 -7.32 -12.04 24.45
N PRO A 687 -7.61 -11.77 23.18
CA PRO A 687 -8.43 -10.63 22.83
C PRO A 687 -9.76 -10.71 23.57
N ALA A 688 -10.04 -9.73 24.42
CA ALA A 688 -11.39 -9.48 24.90
C ALA A 688 -12.23 -9.10 23.67
N ALA A 689 -13.37 -9.77 23.51
CA ALA A 689 -14.27 -9.73 22.35
C ALA A 689 -13.74 -10.42 21.08
N SER A 690 -13.79 -11.76 21.08
CA SER A 690 -14.38 -12.41 19.91
C SER A 690 -15.76 -11.77 19.74
N ARG A 691 -15.98 -11.00 18.67
CA ARG A 691 -17.34 -10.56 18.30
C ARG A 691 -18.17 -11.83 18.17
N GLU A 692 -18.98 -12.13 19.17
CA GLU A 692 -19.88 -13.26 19.08
C GLU A 692 -20.73 -13.07 17.83
N PRO A 693 -20.91 -14.10 17.01
CA PRO A 693 -21.87 -14.03 15.94
C PRO A 693 -23.23 -13.80 16.60
N THR A 694 -23.76 -12.58 16.47
CA THR A 694 -25.16 -12.25 16.75
C THR A 694 -26.05 -12.91 15.70
N THR A 695 -26.13 -14.23 15.80
CA THR A 695 -27.15 -15.11 15.26
C THR A 695 -27.33 -16.14 16.35
N ALA A 696 -28.53 -16.27 16.89
CA ALA A 696 -28.87 -17.26 17.92
C ALA A 696 -28.14 -18.59 17.63
N ALA A 697 -27.30 -19.03 18.57
CA ALA A 697 -26.51 -20.24 18.40
C ALA A 697 -27.44 -21.41 18.04
N ALA A 698 -27.22 -22.01 16.88
CA ALA A 698 -27.88 -23.26 16.53
C ALA A 698 -27.59 -24.31 17.62
N PRO A 699 -28.55 -25.16 17.99
CA PRO A 699 -28.36 -26.16 19.04
C PRO A 699 -27.18 -27.07 18.72
N LEU A 700 -26.35 -27.38 19.72
CA LEU A 700 -25.21 -28.28 19.57
C LEU A 700 -25.73 -29.68 19.17
N VAL A 701 -25.32 -30.17 17.99
CA VAL A 701 -25.68 -31.51 17.48
C VAL A 701 -24.71 -32.58 17.97
N PRO A 702 -25.11 -33.87 18.05
CA PRO A 702 -24.21 -34.98 18.32
C PRO A 702 -23.00 -35.02 17.36
N VAL A 703 -21.84 -35.50 17.84
CA VAL A 703 -20.59 -35.53 17.05
C VAL A 703 -20.75 -36.30 15.74
N THR A 704 -21.57 -37.34 15.72
CA THR A 704 -21.87 -38.17 14.54
C THR A 704 -22.62 -37.42 13.43
N GLU A 705 -23.27 -36.31 13.76
CA GLU A 705 -24.04 -35.47 12.84
C GLU A 705 -23.34 -34.14 12.54
N LEU A 706 -22.23 -33.84 13.23
CA LEU A 706 -21.48 -32.59 13.11
C LEU A 706 -21.09 -32.29 11.66
N PHE A 707 -20.60 -33.27 10.93
CA PHE A 707 -20.10 -33.09 9.56
C PHE A 707 -21.14 -33.36 8.48
N LYS A 708 -22.41 -33.58 8.86
CA LYS A 708 -23.52 -33.82 7.93
C LYS A 708 -24.46 -32.62 7.81
N GLN A 709 -24.26 -31.60 8.64
CA GLN A 709 -25.19 -30.47 8.79
C GLN A 709 -24.43 -29.14 8.87
N GLY A 710 -25.16 -28.02 8.74
CA GLY A 710 -24.60 -26.67 8.82
C GLY A 710 -23.50 -26.43 7.77
N ASP A 711 -22.43 -25.75 8.19
CA ASP A 711 -21.31 -25.37 7.31
C ASP A 711 -20.55 -26.56 6.70
N TYR A 712 -20.78 -27.79 7.19
CA TYR A 712 -20.14 -29.01 6.67
C TYR A 712 -20.99 -29.80 5.68
N ALA A 713 -22.31 -29.52 5.60
CA ALA A 713 -23.26 -30.30 4.82
C ALA A 713 -22.88 -30.38 3.33
N ASP A 714 -22.22 -29.33 2.83
CA ASP A 714 -21.86 -29.18 1.43
C ASP A 714 -20.42 -29.57 1.08
N LEU A 715 -19.62 -30.02 2.05
CA LEU A 715 -18.18 -30.26 1.88
C LEU A 715 -17.81 -31.73 1.65
N TYR A 716 -18.68 -32.66 2.04
CA TYR A 716 -18.39 -34.10 2.06
C TYR A 716 -19.58 -34.89 1.54
N CYS A 717 -19.32 -36.00 0.86
CA CYS A 717 -20.38 -36.86 0.31
C CYS A 717 -20.44 -38.26 0.95
N ALA A 718 -19.46 -38.63 1.79
CA ALA A 718 -19.40 -39.93 2.44
C ALA A 718 -18.76 -39.84 3.84
N TRP A 719 -19.24 -40.68 4.76
CA TRP A 719 -18.85 -40.70 6.17
C TRP A 719 -18.62 -42.14 6.64
N ASP A 720 -17.82 -42.33 7.68
CA ASP A 720 -17.71 -43.61 8.39
C ASP A 720 -18.71 -43.70 9.55
N ASP A 721 -18.65 -44.82 10.30
CA ASP A 721 -19.59 -45.14 11.39
C ASP A 721 -19.54 -44.12 12.56
N ASP A 722 -18.43 -43.39 12.71
CA ASP A 722 -18.28 -42.33 13.71
C ASP A 722 -18.79 -40.97 13.20
N GLY A 723 -19.34 -40.92 11.99
CA GLY A 723 -19.78 -39.70 11.31
C GLY A 723 -18.63 -38.87 10.77
N MET A 724 -17.42 -39.43 10.64
CA MET A 724 -16.26 -38.73 10.11
C MET A 724 -16.21 -38.79 8.59
N PRO A 725 -16.00 -37.65 7.89
CA PRO A 725 -15.88 -37.65 6.44
C PRO A 725 -14.79 -38.59 5.91
N THR A 726 -15.13 -39.36 4.90
CA THR A 726 -14.20 -40.24 4.17
C THR A 726 -13.84 -39.64 2.81
N HIS A 727 -14.77 -38.95 2.15
CA HIS A 727 -14.59 -38.37 0.82
C HIS A 727 -15.06 -36.91 0.81
N ASP A 728 -14.44 -36.09 -0.03
CA ASP A 728 -14.88 -34.71 -0.30
C ASP A 728 -16.14 -34.67 -1.17
N LYS A 729 -16.66 -33.47 -1.47
CA LYS A 729 -17.85 -33.28 -2.31
C LYS A 729 -17.71 -33.86 -3.72
N ALA A 730 -16.48 -33.95 -4.25
CA ALA A 730 -16.21 -34.49 -5.58
C ALA A 730 -16.15 -36.03 -5.58
N GLY A 731 -16.23 -36.68 -4.41
CA GLY A 731 -16.13 -38.12 -4.27
C GLY A 731 -14.70 -38.64 -4.13
N GLU A 732 -13.71 -37.76 -3.94
CA GLU A 732 -12.31 -38.15 -3.77
C GLU A 732 -11.98 -38.44 -2.30
N PRO A 733 -11.17 -39.48 -2.00
CA PRO A 733 -10.86 -39.87 -0.64
C PRO A 733 -9.98 -38.83 0.07
N LEU A 734 -10.37 -38.47 1.28
CA LEU A 734 -9.66 -37.45 2.06
C LEU A 734 -8.26 -37.92 2.48
N SER A 735 -7.28 -37.01 2.34
CA SER A 735 -5.91 -37.27 2.80
C SER A 735 -5.82 -37.55 4.30
N LYS A 736 -4.80 -38.32 4.73
CA LYS A 736 -4.56 -38.62 6.15
C LYS A 736 -4.43 -37.35 7.02
N ASN A 737 -3.85 -36.28 6.47
CA ASN A 737 -3.73 -35.00 7.17
C ASN A 737 -5.07 -34.25 7.30
N ALA A 738 -5.93 -34.31 6.28
CA ALA A 738 -7.27 -33.76 6.33
C ALA A 738 -8.13 -34.48 7.38
N ARG A 739 -8.13 -35.82 7.37
CA ARG A 739 -8.83 -36.63 8.39
C ARG A 739 -8.34 -36.33 9.82
N LYS A 740 -7.03 -36.13 10.01
CA LYS A 740 -6.46 -35.76 11.33
C LYS A 740 -6.94 -34.38 11.82
N LYS A 741 -7.15 -33.42 10.92
CA LYS A 741 -7.71 -32.10 11.28
C LYS A 741 -9.18 -32.21 11.67
N LEU A 742 -9.97 -32.95 10.90
CA LEU A 742 -11.39 -33.19 11.21
C LEU A 742 -11.55 -33.92 12.55
N LEU A 743 -10.67 -34.86 12.86
CA LEU A 743 -10.70 -35.57 14.13
C LEU A 743 -10.48 -34.61 15.31
N LYS A 744 -9.57 -33.65 15.18
CA LYS A 744 -9.37 -32.60 16.19
C LYS A 744 -10.60 -31.69 16.33
N ALA A 745 -11.28 -31.38 15.22
CA ALA A 745 -12.52 -30.60 15.24
C ALA A 745 -13.64 -31.36 15.97
N ALA A 746 -13.81 -32.66 15.68
CA ALA A 746 -14.76 -33.55 16.35
C ALA A 746 -14.48 -33.63 17.87
N GLN A 747 -13.22 -33.79 18.26
CA GLN A 747 -12.79 -33.81 19.66
C GLN A 747 -13.07 -32.47 20.39
N LYS A 748 -12.87 -31.33 19.71
CA LYS A 748 -13.18 -30.01 20.26
C LYS A 748 -14.70 -29.84 20.44
N HIS A 749 -15.50 -30.29 19.48
CA HIS A 749 -16.96 -30.27 19.56
C HIS A 749 -17.50 -31.18 20.67
N ALA A 750 -16.94 -32.39 20.81
CA ALA A 750 -17.25 -33.31 21.89
C ALA A 750 -17.02 -32.67 23.27
N LYS A 751 -15.91 -31.93 23.44
CA LYS A 751 -15.65 -31.18 24.67
C LYS A 751 -16.67 -30.08 24.93
N ARG A 752 -17.20 -29.42 23.89
CA ARG A 752 -18.26 -28.40 24.02
C ARG A 752 -19.60 -29.01 24.40
N LEU A 753 -19.96 -30.16 23.83
CA LEU A 753 -21.14 -30.93 24.23
C LEU A 753 -21.07 -31.36 25.71
N GLN A 754 -19.87 -31.70 26.19
CA GLN A 754 -19.64 -32.09 27.60
C GLN A 754 -19.64 -30.90 28.57
N ALA A 755 -19.25 -29.70 28.11
CA ALA A 755 -19.15 -28.51 28.97
C ALA A 755 -20.51 -27.89 29.32
N GLY A 756 -21.57 -28.15 28.54
CA GLY A 756 -22.87 -27.51 28.71
C GLY A 756 -22.83 -25.97 28.49
N PRO A 757 -23.99 -25.28 28.51
CA PRO A 757 -24.00 -23.83 28.44
C PRO A 757 -23.44 -23.22 29.74
N GLU A 758 -22.32 -22.49 29.65
CA GLU A 758 -21.84 -21.65 30.74
C GLU A 758 -22.88 -20.54 31.00
N LEU A 759 -23.54 -20.59 32.16
CA LEU A 759 -24.34 -19.47 32.64
C LEU A 759 -23.39 -18.30 32.95
N PRO A 760 -23.66 -17.08 32.46
CA PRO A 760 -22.80 -15.93 32.72
C PRO A 760 -22.80 -15.61 34.22
N SER A 761 -21.61 -15.55 34.82
CA SER A 761 -21.43 -15.05 36.19
C SER A 761 -21.85 -13.57 36.25
N GLN A 762 -22.73 -13.24 37.19
CA GLN A 762 -23.22 -11.88 37.47
C GLN A 762 -22.12 -10.91 37.87
#